data_AF-A0A437PBJ4-F1
#
_entry.id   AF-A0A437PBJ4-F1
#
_cell.length_a   1.000
_cell.length_b   1.000
_cell.length_c   1.000
_cell.angle_alpha   90.00
_cell.angle_beta   90.00
_cell.angle_gamma   90.00
#
_symmetry.space_group_name_H-M   'P 1'
#
loop_
_entity.id
_entity.type
_entity.pdbx_description
1 polymer ?
#
loop_
_entity_poly.entity_id
_entity_poly.type
_entity_poly.pdbx_seq_one_letter_code
_entity_poly.pdbx_strand_id
1 'polypeptide(L)'
;MPNRLANETSPYLLQHADNPVDWWPWSAEAFEEARRRGVPVLLSVGYSSCHWCHVLASESFEDEATAAVMNERFVNIKVDREERPDVDAVYMEAVQAATGQGGWPMTVFMTPDAEPFYFGTYFPPEPRHGMASFRQVLDGVGQAWAERRGEVAEVAAKIVGDLAGRELPYGDTQPPGEGELAQALLGLTRDYDAAHGGFGGAPKFPPSMVIEFLLRHHARTGAEGALQMAQDTCERMARGGIYDQLGGGFARYAVDKEWVVPHFEKMLYDNALLCRAYAHLWRATGSETARRVALETADFLVRELRTNEGGFASALDADSEDAEGRHVEGAYYVWTPAQLRDVLGGEDAERAMRYFGVTEEGTFEKGASVLQLPDGDEVFEGEWVEGVRRRLSEARAARPAPGRDDKVVAAWNGLAIAALAETGAYFGRPDLVDAAVAAGDLLVRVHLDAQARIARTSKDGRVGANAGVLEDYADVAEGFLALASVTGEGVWLEFAGFLLDHVLARFADPESGALYDTAADAEQLIRRPQDPTDNAAPSGWSAAAGALLSYAAQTGSEPHRTAAERALGVVRALGPRAPRFIGHGLAVAEALLDGPREVAVVGEVGGELHRAALLGTAPGAVVAAGREGGGELPLLADRPLVDGRPAAYVCRNFTCDVPVTDPERLAEALVSGR
;
A
#
# COMPACT_ATOMS: atom_id res chain seq x y z
N MET A 1 -22.48 -8.23 27.53
CA MET A 1 -22.42 -6.76 27.67
C MET A 1 -21.25 -6.31 26.82
N PRO A 2 -21.40 -5.27 26.00
CA PRO A 2 -20.30 -4.78 25.18
C PRO A 2 -19.11 -4.40 26.06
N ASN A 3 -17.91 -4.80 25.65
CA ASN A 3 -16.66 -4.44 26.30
C ASN A 3 -16.25 -3.00 25.92
N ARG A 4 -15.02 -2.58 26.28
CA ARG A 4 -14.58 -1.19 26.10
C ARG A 4 -14.41 -0.77 24.64
N LEU A 5 -14.30 -1.73 23.71
CA LEU A 5 -14.14 -1.46 22.29
C LEU A 5 -15.40 -0.88 21.63
N ALA A 6 -16.56 -0.94 22.28
CA ALA A 6 -17.83 -0.47 21.72
C ALA A 6 -17.90 1.05 21.44
N ASN A 7 -16.92 1.82 21.92
CA ASN A 7 -16.82 3.26 21.67
C ASN A 7 -15.73 3.62 20.65
N GLU A 8 -15.03 2.63 20.09
CA GLU A 8 -13.97 2.85 19.10
C GLU A 8 -14.54 3.18 17.71
N THR A 9 -13.73 3.82 16.87
CA THR A 9 -14.09 4.11 15.47
C THR A 9 -13.64 3.03 14.49
N SER A 10 -12.61 2.25 14.85
CA SER A 10 -12.08 1.17 14.02
C SER A 10 -13.14 0.08 13.81
N PRO A 11 -13.49 -0.25 12.56
CA PRO A 11 -14.36 -1.40 12.28
C PRO A 11 -13.80 -2.72 12.83
N TYR A 12 -12.48 -2.91 12.80
CA TYR A 12 -11.84 -4.10 13.37
C TYR A 12 -12.05 -4.21 14.89
N LEU A 13 -11.88 -3.11 15.63
CA LEU A 13 -12.10 -3.13 17.09
C LEU A 13 -13.58 -3.35 17.42
N LEU A 14 -14.48 -2.72 16.66
CA LEU A 14 -15.92 -2.86 16.85
C LEU A 14 -16.42 -4.29 16.58
N GLN A 15 -15.80 -5.04 15.65
CA GLN A 15 -16.11 -6.47 15.44
C GLN A 15 -15.90 -7.33 16.70
N HIS A 16 -15.07 -6.87 17.64
CA HIS A 16 -14.76 -7.59 18.88
C HIS A 16 -15.45 -7.01 20.13
N ALA A 17 -16.33 -6.02 19.96
CA ALA A 17 -16.97 -5.33 21.08
C ALA A 17 -17.87 -6.23 21.92
N ASP A 18 -18.45 -7.28 21.34
CA ASP A 18 -19.35 -8.21 22.02
C ASP A 18 -18.68 -9.53 22.44
N ASN A 19 -17.38 -9.68 22.19
CA ASN A 19 -16.64 -10.89 22.60
C ASN A 19 -16.65 -11.03 24.15
N PRO A 20 -16.67 -12.27 24.68
CA PRO A 20 -16.59 -12.51 26.12
C PRO A 20 -15.24 -12.09 26.75
N VAL A 21 -14.20 -11.89 25.93
CA VAL A 21 -12.93 -11.31 26.38
C VAL A 21 -13.13 -9.84 26.74
N ASP A 22 -12.63 -9.44 27.91
CA ASP A 22 -12.64 -8.05 28.41
C ASP A 22 -11.55 -7.24 27.70
N TRP A 23 -11.80 -6.91 26.43
CA TRP A 23 -10.87 -6.17 25.61
C TRP A 23 -10.74 -4.71 26.04
N TRP A 24 -9.50 -4.22 25.98
CA TRP A 24 -9.11 -2.83 26.08
C TRP A 24 -8.56 -2.35 24.73
N PRO A 25 -8.81 -1.09 24.33
CA PRO A 25 -7.98 -0.46 23.32
C PRO A 25 -6.57 -0.22 23.89
N TRP A 26 -5.58 0.00 23.00
CA TRP A 26 -4.26 0.45 23.42
C TRP A 26 -4.37 1.80 24.13
N SER A 27 -4.15 1.81 25.44
CA SER A 27 -4.42 2.96 26.30
C SER A 27 -3.60 2.90 27.58
N ALA A 28 -3.28 4.06 28.16
CA ALA A 28 -2.54 4.15 29.42
C ALA A 28 -3.29 3.44 30.56
N GLU A 29 -4.62 3.55 30.56
CA GLU A 29 -5.52 2.93 31.53
C GLU A 29 -5.42 1.40 31.53
N ALA A 30 -5.21 0.76 30.36
CA ALA A 30 -5.02 -0.68 30.28
C ALA A 30 -3.71 -1.12 30.98
N PHE A 31 -2.62 -0.39 30.75
CA PHE A 31 -1.34 -0.68 31.40
C PHE A 31 -1.37 -0.37 32.90
N GLU A 32 -2.05 0.70 33.32
CA GLU A 32 -2.29 0.99 34.74
C GLU A 32 -3.10 -0.11 35.42
N GLU A 33 -4.12 -0.65 34.75
CA GLU A 33 -4.90 -1.77 35.26
C GLU A 33 -4.05 -3.04 35.39
N ALA A 34 -3.17 -3.31 34.42
CA ALA A 34 -2.23 -4.43 34.49
C ALA A 34 -1.28 -4.30 35.69
N ARG A 35 -0.76 -3.10 35.95
CA ARG A 35 0.04 -2.80 37.16
C ARG A 35 -0.77 -2.99 38.43
N ARG A 36 -2.01 -2.48 38.49
CA ARG A 36 -2.90 -2.57 39.65
C ARG A 36 -3.23 -4.03 40.01
N ARG A 37 -3.51 -4.85 39.00
CA ARG A 37 -3.80 -6.29 39.15
C ARG A 37 -2.53 -7.14 39.35
N GLY A 38 -1.36 -6.63 38.95
CA GLY A 38 -0.10 -7.36 39.02
C GLY A 38 0.00 -8.51 38.01
N VAL A 39 -0.71 -8.40 36.89
CA VAL A 39 -0.81 -9.43 35.83
C VAL A 39 -0.15 -8.93 34.53
N PRO A 40 0.32 -9.82 33.63
CA PRO A 40 0.88 -9.40 32.35
C PRO A 40 -0.23 -8.92 31.40
N VAL A 41 0.20 -8.29 30.31
CA VAL A 41 -0.67 -7.84 29.22
C VAL A 41 -0.60 -8.84 28.07
N LEU A 42 -1.75 -9.15 27.48
CA LEU A 42 -1.87 -9.88 26.22
C LEU A 42 -2.31 -8.89 25.14
N LEU A 43 -1.43 -8.61 24.19
CA LEU A 43 -1.69 -7.79 23.02
C LEU A 43 -2.07 -8.70 21.84
N SER A 44 -3.19 -8.40 21.18
CA SER A 44 -3.58 -8.98 19.90
C SER A 44 -3.69 -7.88 18.84
N VAL A 45 -2.91 -7.98 17.76
CA VAL A 45 -2.88 -7.03 16.65
C VAL A 45 -3.41 -7.68 15.37
N GLY A 46 -4.29 -6.99 14.65
CA GLY A 46 -4.88 -7.43 13.38
C GLY A 46 -5.57 -6.27 12.64
N TYR A 47 -6.41 -6.57 11.66
CA TYR A 47 -7.19 -5.60 10.87
C TYR A 47 -8.44 -6.28 10.31
N SER A 48 -9.39 -5.48 9.81
CA SER A 48 -10.77 -5.89 9.56
C SER A 48 -10.94 -6.95 8.47
N SER A 49 -10.15 -6.90 7.40
CA SER A 49 -10.22 -7.82 6.24
C SER A 49 -9.38 -9.10 6.37
N CYS A 50 -8.72 -9.28 7.51
CA CYS A 50 -7.78 -10.37 7.76
C CYS A 50 -8.51 -11.69 8.11
N HIS A 51 -8.57 -12.63 7.17
CA HIS A 51 -9.20 -13.95 7.39
C HIS A 51 -8.66 -14.68 8.63
N TRP A 52 -7.34 -14.81 8.78
CA TRP A 52 -6.74 -15.49 9.95
C TRP A 52 -7.03 -14.79 11.28
N CYS A 53 -7.31 -13.49 11.25
CA CYS A 53 -7.72 -12.74 12.42
C CYS A 53 -9.15 -13.10 12.84
N HIS A 54 -10.06 -13.31 11.88
CA HIS A 54 -11.41 -13.84 12.14
C HIS A 54 -11.38 -15.29 12.61
N VAL A 55 -10.57 -16.14 11.99
CA VAL A 55 -10.40 -17.54 12.42
C VAL A 55 -9.95 -17.62 13.87
N LEU A 56 -8.90 -16.88 14.25
CA LEU A 56 -8.43 -16.84 15.64
C LEU A 56 -9.52 -16.32 16.60
N ALA A 57 -10.29 -15.31 16.17
CA ALA A 57 -11.36 -14.76 16.99
C ALA A 57 -12.47 -15.78 17.25
N SER A 58 -12.95 -16.44 16.19
CA SER A 58 -14.01 -17.43 16.27
C SER A 58 -13.58 -18.67 17.07
N GLU A 59 -12.35 -19.15 16.85
CA GLU A 59 -11.85 -20.34 17.52
C GLU A 59 -11.42 -20.12 18.97
N SER A 60 -11.09 -18.88 19.36
CA SER A 60 -10.50 -18.59 20.68
C SER A 60 -11.19 -17.46 21.45
N PHE A 61 -11.38 -16.28 20.85
CA PHE A 61 -11.84 -15.09 21.57
C PHE A 61 -13.35 -15.09 21.82
N GLU A 62 -14.13 -15.86 21.06
CA GLU A 62 -15.57 -16.05 21.24
C GLU A 62 -15.91 -17.19 22.21
N ASP A 63 -14.95 -18.07 22.51
CA ASP A 63 -15.14 -19.18 23.46
C ASP A 63 -15.08 -18.68 24.92
N GLU A 64 -16.21 -18.81 25.63
CA GLU A 64 -16.36 -18.30 27.01
C GLU A 64 -15.31 -18.85 27.99
N ALA A 65 -14.94 -20.12 27.84
CA ALA A 65 -13.98 -20.76 28.75
C ALA A 65 -12.56 -20.23 28.54
N THR A 66 -12.15 -20.01 27.29
CA THR A 66 -10.87 -19.38 26.95
C THR A 66 -10.87 -17.92 27.40
N ALA A 67 -11.95 -17.19 27.14
CA ALA A 67 -12.10 -15.81 27.57
C ALA A 67 -12.03 -15.65 29.09
N ALA A 68 -12.62 -16.57 29.86
CA ALA A 68 -12.52 -16.55 31.33
C ALA A 68 -11.06 -16.64 31.80
N VAL A 69 -10.26 -17.54 31.20
CA VAL A 69 -8.82 -17.68 31.51
C VAL A 69 -8.06 -16.40 31.13
N MET A 70 -8.33 -15.85 29.94
CA MET A 70 -7.73 -14.59 29.50
C MET A 70 -8.04 -13.44 30.47
N ASN A 71 -9.31 -13.26 30.83
CA ASN A 71 -9.77 -12.18 31.68
C ASN A 71 -9.26 -12.30 33.12
N GLU A 72 -9.11 -13.51 33.64
CA GLU A 72 -8.55 -13.75 34.98
C GLU A 72 -7.05 -13.42 35.02
N ARG A 73 -6.29 -13.87 34.02
CA ARG A 73 -4.82 -13.91 34.07
C ARG A 73 -4.13 -12.75 33.38
N PHE A 74 -4.84 -12.00 32.54
CA PHE A 74 -4.25 -10.95 31.71
C PHE A 74 -5.11 -9.68 31.71
N VAL A 75 -4.49 -8.57 31.34
CA VAL A 75 -5.20 -7.46 30.72
C VAL A 75 -5.07 -7.63 29.20
N ASN A 76 -6.22 -7.75 28.53
CA ASN A 76 -6.27 -8.07 27.10
C ASN A 76 -6.42 -6.79 26.29
N ILE A 77 -5.44 -6.48 25.44
CA ILE A 77 -5.43 -5.31 24.57
C ILE A 77 -5.61 -5.75 23.12
N LYS A 78 -6.53 -5.10 22.40
CA LYS A 78 -6.79 -5.30 20.97
C LYS A 78 -6.37 -4.07 20.20
N VAL A 79 -5.65 -4.26 19.09
CA VAL A 79 -5.14 -3.16 18.25
C VAL A 79 -5.44 -3.42 16.78
N ASP A 80 -5.98 -2.40 16.12
CA ASP A 80 -6.06 -2.31 14.67
C ASP A 80 -4.73 -1.75 14.13
N ARG A 81 -3.98 -2.55 13.37
CA ARG A 81 -2.70 -2.13 12.77
C ARG A 81 -2.86 -0.98 11.78
N GLU A 82 -4.04 -0.84 11.16
CA GLU A 82 -4.31 0.24 10.22
C GLU A 82 -4.48 1.57 10.94
N GLU A 83 -4.83 1.57 12.23
CA GLU A 83 -4.93 2.76 13.07
C GLU A 83 -3.66 3.02 13.89
N ARG A 84 -2.94 1.95 14.28
CA ARG A 84 -1.71 2.00 15.09
C ARG A 84 -0.57 1.20 14.45
N PRO A 85 -0.09 1.61 13.26
CA PRO A 85 1.04 0.93 12.60
C PRO A 85 2.34 1.06 13.41
N ASP A 86 2.44 2.08 14.27
CA ASP A 86 3.54 2.30 15.20
C ASP A 86 3.66 1.16 16.22
N VAL A 87 2.55 0.77 16.84
CA VAL A 87 2.48 -0.36 17.76
C VAL A 87 2.76 -1.65 17.02
N ASP A 88 2.13 -1.85 15.86
CA ASP A 88 2.35 -3.01 15.00
C ASP A 88 3.82 -3.21 14.64
N ALA A 89 4.49 -2.17 14.13
CA ALA A 89 5.89 -2.22 13.70
C ALA A 89 6.83 -2.61 14.85
N VAL A 90 6.68 -1.97 16.01
CA VAL A 90 7.54 -2.21 17.17
C VAL A 90 7.45 -3.65 17.67
N TYR A 91 6.23 -4.20 17.75
CA TYR A 91 6.05 -5.57 18.23
C TYR A 91 6.30 -6.62 17.15
N MET A 92 6.00 -6.33 15.89
CA MET A 92 6.35 -7.21 14.77
C MET A 92 7.86 -7.39 14.67
N GLU A 93 8.64 -6.33 14.87
CA GLU A 93 10.10 -6.44 14.93
C GLU A 93 10.55 -7.38 16.06
N ALA A 94 9.93 -7.30 17.24
CA ALA A 94 10.21 -8.20 18.34
C ALA A 94 9.92 -9.67 17.98
N VAL A 95 8.78 -9.93 17.33
CA VAL A 95 8.39 -11.27 16.86
C VAL A 95 9.39 -11.81 15.83
N GLN A 96 9.73 -11.00 14.82
CA GLN A 96 10.69 -11.39 13.78
C GLN A 96 12.09 -11.59 14.35
N ALA A 97 12.53 -10.75 15.29
CA ALA A 97 13.83 -10.86 15.94
C ALA A 97 14.03 -12.21 16.63
N ALA A 98 12.97 -12.74 17.21
CA ALA A 98 13.04 -13.93 18.03
C ALA A 98 12.63 -15.22 17.31
N THR A 99 11.74 -15.15 16.33
CA THR A 99 11.24 -16.33 15.61
C THR A 99 11.79 -16.45 14.19
N GLY A 100 12.33 -15.37 13.62
CA GLY A 100 12.78 -15.30 12.22
C GLY A 100 11.64 -15.15 11.20
N GLN A 101 10.39 -15.14 11.66
CA GLN A 101 9.19 -14.96 10.83
C GLN A 101 8.22 -13.99 11.52
N GLY A 102 7.20 -13.53 10.80
CA GLY A 102 6.16 -12.65 11.33
C GLY A 102 4.88 -12.78 10.51
N GLY A 103 3.81 -12.19 11.01
CA GLY A 103 2.52 -12.22 10.33
C GLY A 103 1.37 -11.90 11.26
N TRP A 104 0.19 -11.69 10.66
CA TRP A 104 -1.05 -11.42 11.38
C TRP A 104 -1.96 -12.65 11.33
N PRO A 105 -2.76 -12.91 12.39
CA PRO A 105 -2.86 -12.16 13.65
C PRO A 105 -1.58 -12.27 14.48
N MET A 106 -1.19 -11.20 15.15
CA MET A 106 -0.02 -11.16 16.03
C MET A 106 -0.48 -11.20 17.49
N THR A 107 0.08 -12.14 18.27
CA THR A 107 -0.22 -12.32 19.69
C THR A 107 1.06 -12.13 20.51
N VAL A 108 1.08 -11.15 21.40
CA VAL A 108 2.25 -10.79 22.21
C VAL A 108 1.88 -10.74 23.69
N PHE A 109 2.70 -11.35 24.52
CA PHE A 109 2.62 -11.26 25.97
C PHE A 109 3.74 -10.35 26.47
N MET A 110 3.37 -9.36 27.27
CA MET A 110 4.27 -8.31 27.72
C MET A 110 4.06 -7.96 29.19
N THR A 111 5.08 -7.33 29.77
CA THR A 111 5.02 -6.80 31.13
C THR A 111 4.01 -5.63 31.20
N PRO A 112 3.55 -5.22 32.39
CA PRO A 112 2.76 -3.99 32.55
C PRO A 112 3.45 -2.70 32.09
N ASP A 113 4.75 -2.76 31.79
CA ASP A 113 5.55 -1.67 31.24
C ASP A 113 5.77 -1.81 29.72
N ALA A 114 4.94 -2.63 29.07
CA ALA A 114 4.88 -2.87 27.63
C ALA A 114 6.09 -3.63 27.04
N GLU A 115 6.91 -4.25 27.87
CA GLU A 115 8.10 -4.99 27.43
C GLU A 115 7.73 -6.43 27.01
N PRO A 116 7.94 -6.85 25.76
CA PRO A 116 7.54 -8.17 25.28
C PRO A 116 8.44 -9.26 25.85
N PHE A 117 7.86 -10.41 26.21
CA PHE A 117 8.62 -11.56 26.70
C PHE A 117 8.21 -12.91 26.11
N TYR A 118 7.06 -12.98 25.44
CA TYR A 118 6.62 -14.16 24.68
C TYR A 118 5.68 -13.72 23.55
N PHE A 119 5.69 -14.42 22.41
CA PHE A 119 4.89 -14.05 21.25
C PHE A 119 4.69 -15.23 20.29
N GLY A 120 3.69 -15.09 19.42
CA GLY A 120 3.44 -15.94 18.26
C GLY A 120 2.45 -15.27 17.32
N THR A 121 2.16 -15.94 16.22
CA THR A 121 1.13 -15.50 15.28
C THR A 121 -0.22 -16.11 15.66
N TYR A 122 -0.56 -17.24 15.04
CA TYR A 122 -1.76 -18.01 15.31
C TYR A 122 -1.49 -19.16 16.30
N PHE A 123 -2.42 -19.35 17.24
CA PHE A 123 -2.42 -20.50 18.16
C PHE A 123 -3.76 -21.24 18.02
N PRO A 124 -3.75 -22.55 17.73
CA PRO A 124 -4.98 -23.30 17.52
C PRO A 124 -5.76 -23.53 18.82
N PRO A 125 -7.08 -23.79 18.77
CA PRO A 125 -7.89 -24.09 19.96
C PRO A 125 -7.48 -25.43 20.60
N GLU A 126 -6.98 -26.36 19.79
CA GLU A 126 -6.51 -27.68 20.22
C GLU A 126 -5.08 -27.95 19.70
N PRO A 127 -4.25 -28.73 20.41
CA PRO A 127 -2.87 -28.97 19.98
C PRO A 127 -2.83 -29.71 18.65
N ARG A 128 -2.16 -29.15 17.64
CA ARG A 128 -2.08 -29.73 16.29
C ARG A 128 -0.74 -29.42 15.65
N HIS A 129 -0.23 -30.38 14.88
CA HIS A 129 1.02 -30.24 14.10
C HIS A 129 2.22 -29.71 14.89
N GLY A 130 2.34 -30.09 16.18
CA GLY A 130 3.43 -29.64 17.06
C GLY A 130 3.24 -28.25 17.66
N MET A 131 2.15 -27.56 17.35
CA MET A 131 1.77 -26.30 17.98
C MET A 131 0.97 -26.57 19.26
N ALA A 132 1.32 -25.87 20.33
CA ALA A 132 0.54 -25.85 21.56
C ALA A 132 -0.82 -25.18 21.31
N SER A 133 -1.86 -25.62 22.02
CA SER A 133 -3.13 -24.91 21.95
C SER A 133 -3.05 -23.55 22.61
N PHE A 134 -3.94 -22.63 22.26
CA PHE A 134 -3.96 -21.29 22.83
C PHE A 134 -4.11 -21.34 24.36
N ARG A 135 -4.97 -22.22 24.90
CA ARG A 135 -5.08 -22.42 26.36
C ARG A 135 -3.78 -22.92 27.01
N GLN A 136 -3.04 -23.83 26.36
CA GLN A 136 -1.74 -24.27 26.87
C GLN A 136 -0.72 -23.13 26.90
N VAL A 137 -0.75 -22.24 25.91
CA VAL A 137 0.08 -21.03 25.88
C VAL A 137 -0.31 -20.08 27.02
N LEU A 138 -1.60 -19.81 27.21
CA LEU A 138 -2.10 -18.96 28.30
C LEU A 138 -1.69 -19.49 29.69
N ASP A 139 -1.83 -20.80 29.91
CA ASP A 139 -1.43 -21.44 31.16
C ASP A 139 0.08 -21.36 31.39
N GLY A 140 0.88 -21.66 30.35
CA GLY A 140 2.34 -21.63 30.43
C GLY A 140 2.89 -20.23 30.72
N VAL A 141 2.33 -19.21 30.05
CA VAL A 141 2.69 -17.80 30.29
C VAL A 141 2.25 -17.36 31.69
N GLY A 142 1.02 -17.68 32.09
CA GLY A 142 0.50 -17.33 33.41
C GLY A 142 1.33 -17.93 34.55
N GLN A 143 1.75 -19.20 34.41
CA GLN A 143 2.62 -19.86 35.38
C GLN A 143 4.01 -19.22 35.42
N ALA A 144 4.61 -18.93 34.25
CA ALA A 144 5.91 -18.25 34.18
C ALA A 144 5.88 -16.89 34.88
N TRP A 145 4.81 -16.11 34.69
CA TRP A 145 4.64 -14.81 35.37
C TRP A 145 4.48 -14.95 36.89
N ALA A 146 3.70 -15.93 37.36
CA ALA A 146 3.42 -16.12 38.77
C ALA A 146 4.62 -16.68 39.55
N GLU A 147 5.33 -17.65 38.98
CA GLU A 147 6.36 -18.43 39.68
C GLU A 147 7.79 -17.99 39.33
N ARG A 148 8.01 -17.40 38.15
CA ARG A 148 9.34 -17.13 37.58
C ARG A 148 9.47 -15.70 37.05
N ARG A 149 8.85 -14.74 37.75
CA ARG A 149 8.80 -13.32 37.34
C ARG A 149 10.17 -12.68 37.08
N GLY A 150 11.22 -13.10 37.82
CA GLY A 150 12.59 -12.65 37.60
C GLY A 150 13.13 -13.08 36.22
N GLU A 151 12.93 -14.35 35.84
CA GLU A 151 13.33 -14.86 34.51
C GLU A 151 12.57 -14.14 33.39
N VAL A 152 11.27 -13.86 33.60
CA VAL A 152 10.47 -13.10 32.64
C VAL A 152 11.03 -11.69 32.45
N ALA A 153 11.39 -11.00 33.53
CA ALA A 153 11.98 -9.66 33.45
C ALA A 153 13.35 -9.67 32.74
N GLU A 154 14.18 -10.70 32.97
CA GLU A 154 15.46 -10.86 32.27
C GLU A 154 15.26 -11.08 30.75
N VAL A 155 14.28 -11.90 30.36
CA VAL A 155 13.94 -12.12 28.94
C VAL A 155 13.41 -10.83 28.30
N ALA A 156 12.51 -10.12 28.99
CA ALA A 156 11.96 -8.85 28.51
C ALA A 156 13.06 -7.80 28.31
N ALA A 157 13.90 -7.59 29.32
CA ALA A 157 15.01 -6.65 29.27
C ALA A 157 16.02 -7.00 28.16
N LYS A 158 16.26 -8.30 27.92
CA LYS A 158 17.09 -8.75 26.81
C LYS A 158 16.47 -8.39 25.46
N ILE A 159 15.18 -8.67 25.24
CA ILE A 159 14.50 -8.35 23.99
C ILE A 159 14.50 -6.83 23.75
N VAL A 160 14.18 -6.03 24.77
CA VAL A 160 14.21 -4.56 24.68
C VAL A 160 15.63 -4.06 24.39
N GLY A 161 16.65 -4.62 25.04
CA GLY A 161 18.05 -4.29 24.78
C GLY A 161 18.49 -4.64 23.36
N ASP A 162 18.09 -5.81 22.85
CA ASP A 162 18.37 -6.26 21.48
C ASP A 162 17.67 -5.36 20.45
N LEU A 163 16.46 -4.87 20.73
CA LEU A 163 15.72 -3.92 19.89
C LEU A 163 16.28 -2.50 19.95
N ALA A 164 16.71 -2.03 21.13
CA ALA A 164 17.31 -0.71 21.30
C ALA A 164 18.71 -0.62 20.66
N GLY A 165 19.46 -1.74 20.66
CA GLY A 165 20.78 -1.84 20.02
C GLY A 165 20.71 -1.97 18.49
N ARG A 166 19.53 -2.22 17.91
CA ARG A 166 19.28 -2.17 16.47
C ARG A 166 19.01 -0.73 16.02
N GLU A 167 20.02 0.12 16.14
CA GLU A 167 20.17 1.19 15.16
C GLU A 167 20.65 0.52 13.88
N LEU A 168 19.76 0.43 12.89
CA LEU A 168 20.18 -0.10 11.59
C LEU A 168 21.27 0.84 11.07
N PRO A 169 22.51 0.36 10.86
CA PRO A 169 23.61 1.20 10.42
C PRO A 169 23.45 1.40 8.91
N TYR A 170 22.42 2.16 8.52
CA TYR A 170 22.29 2.76 7.20
C TYR A 170 23.18 4.01 7.09
N GLY A 171 24.17 4.16 7.99
CA GLY A 171 24.96 5.35 8.27
C GLY A 171 25.84 5.90 7.14
N ASP A 172 25.55 5.53 5.90
CA ASP A 172 25.92 6.36 4.78
C ASP A 172 24.75 7.26 4.36
N THR A 173 24.95 8.56 4.51
CA THR A 173 23.99 9.58 4.07
C THR A 173 24.11 9.86 2.57
N GLN A 174 25.01 9.18 1.86
CA GLN A 174 25.16 9.33 0.42
C GLN A 174 24.14 8.46 -0.33
N PRO A 175 23.45 9.02 -1.33
CA PRO A 175 22.53 8.25 -2.17
C PRO A 175 23.27 7.14 -2.95
N PRO A 176 22.56 6.08 -3.38
CA PRO A 176 23.14 5.02 -4.21
C PRO A 176 23.61 5.56 -5.57
N GLY A 177 24.66 4.96 -6.12
CA GLY A 177 25.10 5.20 -7.49
C GLY A 177 24.57 4.15 -8.46
N GLU A 178 24.97 4.28 -9.73
CA GLU A 178 24.61 3.32 -10.79
C GLU A 178 25.02 1.88 -10.45
N GLY A 179 26.15 1.70 -9.76
CA GLY A 179 26.65 0.39 -9.36
C GLY A 179 25.72 -0.33 -8.40
N GLU A 180 25.19 0.37 -7.38
CA GLU A 180 24.24 -0.20 -6.43
C GLU A 180 22.89 -0.53 -7.10
N LEU A 181 22.39 0.31 -8.02
CA LEU A 181 21.15 0.02 -8.76
C LEU A 181 21.33 -1.16 -9.74
N ALA A 182 22.48 -1.29 -10.38
CA ALA A 182 22.80 -2.45 -11.21
C ALA A 182 22.88 -3.75 -10.38
N GLN A 183 23.41 -3.69 -9.16
CA GLN A 183 23.41 -4.84 -8.24
C GLN A 183 22.00 -5.21 -7.78
N ALA A 184 21.15 -4.21 -7.50
CA ALA A 184 19.74 -4.42 -7.19
C ALA A 184 19.01 -5.13 -8.34
N LEU A 185 19.19 -4.67 -9.58
CA LEU A 185 18.64 -5.33 -10.77
C LEU A 185 19.12 -6.77 -10.89
N LEU A 186 20.42 -7.04 -10.72
CA LEU A 186 20.96 -8.41 -10.74
C LEU A 186 20.35 -9.30 -9.65
N GLY A 187 20.08 -8.74 -8.47
CA GLY A 187 19.38 -9.43 -7.39
C GLY A 187 17.97 -9.83 -7.78
N LEU A 188 17.21 -8.89 -8.36
CA LEU A 188 15.85 -9.15 -8.86
C LEU A 188 15.84 -10.19 -9.98
N THR A 189 16.76 -10.09 -10.94
CA THR A 189 16.86 -11.06 -12.04
C THR A 189 17.11 -12.49 -11.55
N ARG A 190 17.82 -12.67 -10.44
CA ARG A 190 18.05 -14.01 -9.86
C ARG A 190 16.82 -14.59 -9.18
N ASP A 191 15.97 -13.73 -8.63
CA ASP A 191 14.76 -14.11 -7.89
C ASP A 191 13.50 -14.12 -8.77
N TYR A 192 13.62 -13.66 -10.02
CA TYR A 192 12.53 -13.58 -10.98
C TYR A 192 12.03 -14.96 -11.41
N ASP A 193 10.72 -15.19 -11.28
CA ASP A 193 10.05 -16.39 -11.81
C ASP A 193 9.68 -16.14 -13.28
N ALA A 194 10.58 -16.54 -14.19
CA ALA A 194 10.35 -16.37 -15.62
C ALA A 194 9.17 -17.21 -16.18
N ALA A 195 8.68 -18.22 -15.46
CA ALA A 195 7.55 -19.02 -15.93
C ALA A 195 6.21 -18.32 -15.63
N HIS A 196 6.08 -17.73 -14.43
CA HIS A 196 4.83 -17.15 -13.94
C HIS A 196 4.90 -15.64 -13.70
N GLY A 197 5.99 -14.96 -14.06
CA GLY A 197 6.23 -13.55 -13.75
C GLY A 197 6.44 -13.31 -12.24
N GLY A 198 6.76 -12.11 -11.82
CA GLY A 198 6.99 -11.77 -10.40
C GLY A 198 8.24 -12.40 -9.78
N PHE A 199 8.32 -12.38 -8.46
CA PHE A 199 9.55 -12.69 -7.73
C PHE A 199 9.33 -13.66 -6.56
N GLY A 200 10.24 -14.62 -6.40
CA GLY A 200 10.18 -15.66 -5.38
C GLY A 200 9.14 -16.76 -5.66
N GLY A 201 8.84 -17.55 -4.62
CA GLY A 201 7.86 -18.64 -4.67
C GLY A 201 6.51 -18.25 -4.06
N ALA A 202 5.67 -19.26 -3.81
CA ALA A 202 4.39 -19.12 -3.12
C ALA A 202 4.55 -18.88 -1.60
N PRO A 203 3.71 -18.04 -0.96
CA PRO A 203 2.70 -17.16 -1.56
C PRO A 203 3.33 -15.97 -2.32
N LYS A 204 2.64 -15.43 -3.33
CA LYS A 204 3.13 -14.31 -4.16
C LYS A 204 2.32 -13.03 -3.97
N PHE A 205 3.04 -11.95 -3.69
CA PHE A 205 2.51 -10.60 -3.55
C PHE A 205 2.80 -9.76 -4.81
N PRO A 206 1.86 -8.91 -5.26
CA PRO A 206 2.09 -7.97 -6.35
C PRO A 206 3.28 -7.05 -6.09
N PRO A 207 4.32 -7.04 -6.94
CA PRO A 207 5.55 -6.30 -6.68
C PRO A 207 5.50 -4.88 -7.29
N SER A 208 4.43 -4.11 -7.03
CA SER A 208 4.12 -2.83 -7.70
C SER A 208 5.28 -1.82 -7.66
N MET A 209 5.94 -1.71 -6.51
CA MET A 209 7.08 -0.80 -6.33
C MET A 209 8.34 -1.26 -7.08
N VAL A 210 8.56 -2.57 -7.18
CA VAL A 210 9.64 -3.14 -7.99
C VAL A 210 9.35 -2.93 -9.47
N ILE A 211 8.09 -3.09 -9.90
CA ILE A 211 7.67 -2.79 -11.27
C ILE A 211 7.99 -1.32 -11.61
N GLU A 212 7.67 -0.38 -10.72
CA GLU A 212 8.01 1.04 -10.91
C GLU A 212 9.53 1.25 -11.04
N PHE A 213 10.34 0.60 -10.20
CA PHE A 213 11.79 0.61 -10.33
C PHE A 213 12.25 0.10 -11.70
N LEU A 214 11.74 -1.05 -12.15
CA LEU A 214 12.12 -1.66 -13.43
C LEU A 214 11.78 -0.75 -14.61
N LEU A 215 10.61 -0.10 -14.59
CA LEU A 215 10.21 0.85 -15.63
C LEU A 215 11.14 2.07 -15.67
N ARG A 216 11.47 2.66 -14.51
CA ARG A 216 12.38 3.80 -14.44
C ARG A 216 13.81 3.41 -14.81
N HIS A 217 14.27 2.23 -14.39
CA HIS A 217 15.57 1.69 -14.75
C HIS A 217 15.69 1.51 -16.26
N HIS A 218 14.66 0.94 -16.90
CA HIS A 218 14.59 0.85 -18.36
C HIS A 218 14.62 2.23 -19.01
N ALA A 219 13.81 3.18 -18.53
CA ALA A 219 13.76 4.53 -19.10
C ALA A 219 15.12 5.26 -19.04
N ARG A 220 15.90 5.09 -17.97
CA ARG A 220 17.24 5.70 -17.85
C ARG A 220 18.31 4.98 -18.65
N THR A 221 18.27 3.65 -18.69
CA THR A 221 19.41 2.83 -19.16
C THR A 221 19.19 2.10 -20.49
N GLY A 222 17.93 1.99 -20.95
CA GLY A 222 17.55 1.14 -22.08
C GLY A 222 17.61 -0.36 -21.77
N ALA A 223 17.63 -0.78 -20.50
CA ALA A 223 17.70 -2.19 -20.12
C ALA A 223 16.42 -2.96 -20.46
N GLU A 224 16.39 -3.62 -21.63
CA GLU A 224 15.26 -4.42 -22.10
C GLU A 224 14.85 -5.53 -21.12
N GLY A 225 15.81 -6.14 -20.42
CA GLY A 225 15.52 -7.18 -19.42
C GLY A 225 14.69 -6.66 -18.24
N ALA A 226 14.86 -5.39 -17.86
CA ALA A 226 14.05 -4.77 -16.81
C ALA A 226 12.60 -4.57 -17.29
N LEU A 227 12.43 -4.06 -18.52
CA LEU A 227 11.11 -3.88 -19.13
C LEU A 227 10.38 -5.22 -19.29
N GLN A 228 11.07 -6.26 -19.76
CA GLN A 228 10.49 -7.59 -19.93
C GLN A 228 9.98 -8.15 -18.60
N MET A 229 10.76 -8.05 -17.51
CA MET A 229 10.31 -8.50 -16.19
C MET A 229 9.04 -7.76 -15.72
N ALA A 230 8.97 -6.44 -15.96
CA ALA A 230 7.78 -5.65 -15.63
C ALA A 230 6.56 -6.09 -16.47
N GLN A 231 6.73 -6.20 -17.79
CA GLN A 231 5.67 -6.62 -18.73
C GLN A 231 5.11 -7.99 -18.40
N ASP A 232 5.98 -8.99 -18.25
CA ASP A 232 5.57 -10.37 -17.98
C ASP A 232 4.88 -10.50 -16.63
N THR A 233 5.39 -9.80 -15.60
CA THR A 233 4.77 -9.81 -14.28
C THR A 233 3.36 -9.22 -14.32
N CYS A 234 3.21 -8.06 -14.98
CA CYS A 234 1.91 -7.42 -15.17
C CYS A 234 0.95 -8.30 -16.00
N GLU A 235 1.40 -8.87 -17.12
CA GLU A 235 0.56 -9.74 -17.94
C GLU A 235 0.09 -10.98 -17.14
N ARG A 236 0.99 -11.62 -16.39
CA ARG A 236 0.66 -12.79 -15.58
C ARG A 236 -0.33 -12.48 -14.46
N MET A 237 -0.16 -11.36 -13.74
CA MET A 237 -1.12 -10.94 -12.73
C MET A 237 -2.48 -10.58 -13.34
N ALA A 238 -2.51 -9.84 -14.45
CA ALA A 238 -3.74 -9.43 -15.12
C ALA A 238 -4.58 -10.60 -15.67
N ARG A 239 -3.91 -11.71 -16.04
CA ARG A 239 -4.55 -12.95 -16.49
C ARG A 239 -4.88 -13.90 -15.35
N GLY A 240 -4.19 -13.80 -14.22
CA GLY A 240 -4.41 -14.66 -13.05
C GLY A 240 -5.76 -14.40 -12.36
N GLY A 241 -6.10 -15.27 -11.41
CA GLY A 241 -7.26 -15.11 -10.53
C GLY A 241 -7.06 -14.05 -9.44
N ILE A 242 -5.82 -13.56 -9.24
CA ILE A 242 -5.55 -12.38 -8.41
C ILE A 242 -6.22 -11.11 -8.94
N TYR A 243 -6.40 -11.00 -10.26
CA TYR A 243 -7.18 -9.94 -10.88
C TYR A 243 -8.63 -10.38 -11.05
N ASP A 244 -9.58 -9.59 -10.55
CA ASP A 244 -11.00 -9.91 -10.70
C ASP A 244 -11.45 -9.70 -12.15
N GLN A 245 -11.56 -10.80 -12.88
CA GLN A 245 -11.89 -10.83 -14.30
C GLN A 245 -13.30 -10.29 -14.62
N LEU A 246 -14.16 -10.05 -13.62
CA LEU A 246 -15.48 -9.45 -13.83
C LEU A 246 -15.51 -7.99 -13.39
N GLY A 247 -15.09 -7.71 -12.15
CA GLY A 247 -15.22 -6.40 -11.52
C GLY A 247 -13.99 -5.51 -11.60
N GLY A 248 -12.85 -6.03 -12.04
CA GLY A 248 -11.57 -5.36 -11.94
C GLY A 248 -11.07 -5.24 -10.49
N GLY A 249 -9.91 -4.64 -10.35
CA GLY A 249 -9.17 -4.60 -9.10
C GLY A 249 -8.51 -5.94 -8.75
N PHE A 250 -7.52 -5.85 -7.89
CA PHE A 250 -6.67 -6.93 -7.45
C PHE A 250 -6.98 -7.33 -6.02
N ALA A 251 -6.97 -8.63 -5.79
CA ALA A 251 -6.82 -9.21 -4.46
C ALA A 251 -5.37 -9.04 -3.98
N ARG A 252 -5.15 -9.04 -2.66
CA ARG A 252 -3.85 -8.65 -2.08
C ARG A 252 -2.70 -9.55 -2.49
N TYR A 253 -2.90 -10.87 -2.49
CA TYR A 253 -1.85 -11.82 -2.86
C TYR A 253 -2.42 -13.16 -3.29
N ALA A 254 -1.60 -13.95 -3.99
CA ALA A 254 -1.91 -15.31 -4.39
C ALA A 254 -1.26 -16.33 -3.44
N VAL A 255 -1.99 -17.38 -3.07
CA VAL A 255 -1.44 -18.47 -2.25
C VAL A 255 -0.52 -19.38 -3.06
N ASP A 256 -0.71 -19.43 -4.38
CA ASP A 256 0.12 -20.17 -5.32
C ASP A 256 1.08 -19.24 -6.09
N LYS A 257 1.96 -19.84 -6.89
CA LYS A 257 2.97 -19.09 -7.66
C LYS A 257 2.46 -18.66 -9.04
N GLU A 258 1.38 -19.26 -9.50
CA GLU A 258 0.74 -19.09 -10.80
C GLU A 258 -0.23 -17.89 -10.84
N TRP A 259 -0.49 -17.26 -9.69
CA TRP A 259 -1.44 -16.17 -9.49
C TRP A 259 -2.92 -16.57 -9.59
N VAL A 260 -3.24 -17.85 -9.34
CA VAL A 260 -4.59 -18.39 -9.60
C VAL A 260 -5.54 -18.21 -8.42
N VAL A 261 -5.12 -18.61 -7.22
CA VAL A 261 -5.93 -18.61 -6.01
C VAL A 261 -5.49 -17.43 -5.14
N PRO A 262 -6.30 -16.38 -5.02
CA PRO A 262 -6.00 -15.27 -4.14
C PRO A 262 -6.42 -15.56 -2.70
N HIS A 263 -5.87 -14.77 -1.76
CA HIS A 263 -6.66 -14.35 -0.61
C HIS A 263 -7.50 -13.15 -1.04
N PHE A 264 -8.82 -13.25 -0.90
CA PHE A 264 -9.77 -12.42 -1.65
C PHE A 264 -9.93 -10.98 -1.14
N GLU A 265 -9.19 -10.61 -0.08
CA GLU A 265 -9.13 -9.23 0.41
C GLU A 265 -8.62 -8.29 -0.69
N LYS A 266 -9.28 -7.14 -0.85
CA LYS A 266 -8.87 -6.10 -1.81
C LYS A 266 -8.56 -4.82 -1.05
N MET A 267 -7.29 -4.44 -1.03
CA MET A 267 -6.82 -3.27 -0.29
C MET A 267 -6.70 -2.05 -1.22
N LEU A 268 -6.96 -0.86 -0.67
CA LEU A 268 -6.83 0.40 -1.41
C LEU A 268 -5.41 0.63 -1.91
N TYR A 269 -4.40 0.43 -1.05
CA TYR A 269 -3.00 0.68 -1.42
C TYR A 269 -2.52 -0.23 -2.57
N ASP A 270 -2.88 -1.53 -2.55
CA ASP A 270 -2.48 -2.48 -3.61
C ASP A 270 -3.05 -2.03 -4.95
N ASN A 271 -4.34 -1.68 -4.96
CA ASN A 271 -5.06 -1.27 -6.15
C ASN A 271 -4.61 0.11 -6.66
N ALA A 272 -4.32 1.05 -5.77
CA ALA A 272 -3.77 2.36 -6.14
C ALA A 272 -2.38 2.21 -6.79
N LEU A 273 -1.48 1.46 -6.16
CA LEU A 273 -0.12 1.22 -6.67
C LEU A 273 -0.15 0.46 -7.99
N LEU A 274 -0.98 -0.58 -8.13
CA LEU A 274 -1.10 -1.33 -9.38
C LEU A 274 -1.74 -0.47 -10.47
N CYS A 275 -2.81 0.28 -10.18
CA CYS A 275 -3.41 1.21 -11.14
C CYS A 275 -2.35 2.13 -11.76
N ARG A 276 -1.53 2.76 -10.90
CA ARG A 276 -0.44 3.65 -11.34
C ARG A 276 0.65 2.89 -12.11
N ALA A 277 1.08 1.73 -11.64
CA ALA A 277 2.09 0.91 -12.31
C ALA A 277 1.66 0.45 -13.71
N TYR A 278 0.41 0.02 -13.89
CA TYR A 278 -0.13 -0.33 -15.21
C TYR A 278 -0.27 0.89 -16.12
N ALA A 279 -0.65 2.05 -15.59
CA ALA A 279 -0.68 3.30 -16.35
C ALA A 279 0.73 3.70 -16.84
N HIS A 280 1.76 3.53 -15.99
CA HIS A 280 3.16 3.75 -16.36
C HIS A 280 3.68 2.72 -17.35
N LEU A 281 3.30 1.45 -17.21
CA LEU A 281 3.64 0.42 -18.18
C LEU A 281 3.03 0.73 -19.55
N TRP A 282 1.78 1.18 -19.60
CA TRP A 282 1.18 1.66 -20.84
C TRP A 282 1.93 2.85 -21.41
N ARG A 283 2.28 3.85 -20.59
CA ARG A 283 3.06 5.02 -21.02
C ARG A 283 4.40 4.62 -21.66
N ALA A 284 5.04 3.58 -21.13
CA ALA A 284 6.32 3.09 -21.64
C ALA A 284 6.20 2.21 -22.91
N THR A 285 5.07 1.52 -23.12
CA THR A 285 4.99 0.42 -24.11
C THR A 285 3.82 0.51 -25.09
N GLY A 286 2.79 1.28 -24.79
CA GLY A 286 1.52 1.29 -25.51
C GLY A 286 0.67 0.02 -25.31
N SER A 287 0.97 -0.83 -24.31
CA SER A 287 0.25 -2.10 -24.09
C SER A 287 -1.25 -1.90 -23.83
N GLU A 288 -2.11 -2.45 -24.69
CA GLU A 288 -3.57 -2.41 -24.50
C GLU A 288 -4.03 -3.21 -23.28
N THR A 289 -3.32 -4.31 -22.92
CA THR A 289 -3.60 -5.00 -21.65
C THR A 289 -3.35 -4.07 -20.47
N ALA A 290 -2.22 -3.35 -20.48
CA ALA A 290 -1.89 -2.43 -19.38
C ALA A 290 -2.89 -1.27 -19.30
N ARG A 291 -3.30 -0.71 -20.44
CA ARG A 291 -4.36 0.30 -20.52
C ARG A 291 -5.68 -0.20 -19.93
N ARG A 292 -6.13 -1.39 -20.35
CA ARG A 292 -7.36 -2.01 -19.86
C ARG A 292 -7.33 -2.17 -18.35
N VAL A 293 -6.26 -2.75 -17.82
CA VAL A 293 -6.12 -3.05 -16.39
C VAL A 293 -6.01 -1.77 -15.56
N ALA A 294 -5.29 -0.75 -16.03
CA ALA A 294 -5.25 0.54 -15.35
C ALA A 294 -6.64 1.18 -15.25
N LEU A 295 -7.39 1.23 -16.36
CA LEU A 295 -8.73 1.82 -16.39
C LEU A 295 -9.75 1.01 -15.58
N GLU A 296 -9.80 -0.32 -15.74
CA GLU A 296 -10.71 -1.18 -14.98
C GLU A 296 -10.40 -1.13 -13.47
N THR A 297 -9.12 -0.98 -13.08
CA THR A 297 -8.73 -0.82 -11.66
C THR A 297 -9.11 0.56 -11.12
N ALA A 298 -8.90 1.64 -11.88
CA ALA A 298 -9.37 2.98 -11.51
C ALA A 298 -10.91 3.02 -11.34
N ASP A 299 -11.64 2.39 -12.27
CA ASP A 299 -13.10 2.28 -12.19
C ASP A 299 -13.53 1.43 -10.98
N PHE A 300 -12.78 0.38 -10.61
CA PHE A 300 -12.98 -0.38 -9.37
C PHE A 300 -12.81 0.51 -8.13
N LEU A 301 -11.74 1.29 -8.04
CA LEU A 301 -11.50 2.21 -6.91
C LEU A 301 -12.68 3.17 -6.73
N VAL A 302 -13.13 3.80 -7.82
CA VAL A 302 -14.25 4.77 -7.78
C VAL A 302 -15.59 4.10 -7.49
N ARG A 303 -15.84 2.91 -8.04
CA ARG A 303 -17.13 2.23 -7.89
C ARG A 303 -17.32 1.55 -6.54
N GLU A 304 -16.30 0.85 -6.05
CA GLU A 304 -16.40 -0.02 -4.88
C GLU A 304 -15.90 0.67 -3.59
N LEU A 305 -14.80 1.44 -3.69
CA LEU A 305 -14.13 1.99 -2.52
C LEU A 305 -14.48 3.46 -2.22
N ARG A 306 -15.07 4.21 -3.16
CA ARG A 306 -15.41 5.61 -2.89
C ARG A 306 -16.43 5.74 -1.74
N THR A 307 -16.13 6.61 -0.78
CA THR A 307 -17.00 6.92 0.35
C THR A 307 -17.92 8.10 0.02
N ASN A 308 -18.95 8.33 0.84
CA ASN A 308 -19.88 9.44 0.65
C ASN A 308 -19.21 10.81 0.88
N GLU A 309 -18.10 10.84 1.61
CA GLU A 309 -17.34 12.04 1.97
C GLU A 309 -16.38 12.49 0.84
N GLY A 310 -16.16 11.62 -0.16
CA GLY A 310 -15.33 11.90 -1.34
C GLY A 310 -13.98 11.20 -1.37
N GLY A 311 -13.57 10.55 -0.27
CA GLY A 311 -12.36 9.73 -0.20
C GLY A 311 -12.61 8.28 -0.57
N PHE A 312 -11.66 7.42 -0.20
CA PHE A 312 -11.68 5.98 -0.48
C PHE A 312 -11.53 5.17 0.80
N ALA A 313 -12.41 4.18 0.92
CA ALA A 313 -12.43 3.12 1.92
C ALA A 313 -11.14 2.27 1.86
N SER A 314 -10.74 1.72 3.00
CA SER A 314 -9.44 1.09 3.17
C SER A 314 -9.36 -0.28 2.49
N ALA A 315 -10.45 -1.06 2.53
CA ALA A 315 -10.48 -2.42 1.98
C ALA A 315 -11.90 -2.98 1.70
N LEU A 316 -11.93 -4.06 0.93
CA LEU A 316 -13.01 -5.05 0.93
C LEU A 316 -12.53 -6.34 1.61
N ASP A 317 -13.41 -6.94 2.40
CA ASP A 317 -13.19 -8.19 3.12
C ASP A 317 -12.92 -9.36 2.16
N ALA A 318 -12.11 -10.33 2.63
CA ALA A 318 -11.91 -11.60 1.93
C ALA A 318 -13.16 -12.50 2.04
N ASP A 319 -13.88 -12.38 3.15
CA ASP A 319 -15.01 -13.24 3.50
C ASP A 319 -16.34 -12.60 3.09
N SER A 320 -17.29 -13.45 2.69
CA SER A 320 -18.68 -13.08 2.40
C SER A 320 -19.61 -14.21 2.80
N GLU A 321 -20.89 -13.93 2.99
CA GLU A 321 -21.86 -15.00 3.28
C GLU A 321 -22.05 -15.90 2.06
N ASP A 322 -21.91 -17.21 2.26
CA ASP A 322 -22.28 -18.21 1.26
C ASP A 322 -23.81 -18.46 1.24
N ALA A 323 -24.27 -19.34 0.34
CA ALA A 323 -25.68 -19.65 0.21
C ALA A 323 -26.32 -20.26 1.48
N GLU A 324 -25.50 -20.75 2.42
CA GLU A 324 -25.93 -21.28 3.71
C GLU A 324 -25.80 -20.26 4.86
N GLY A 325 -25.41 -19.02 4.57
CA GLY A 325 -25.23 -17.95 5.54
C GLY A 325 -23.96 -18.07 6.39
N ARG A 326 -22.95 -18.83 5.92
CA ARG A 326 -21.65 -18.94 6.59
C ARG A 326 -20.70 -17.90 6.00
N HIS A 327 -19.90 -17.23 6.84
CA HIS A 327 -18.78 -16.43 6.35
C HIS A 327 -17.67 -17.34 5.82
N VAL A 328 -17.41 -17.23 4.51
CA VAL A 328 -16.44 -18.05 3.80
C VAL A 328 -15.64 -17.16 2.85
N GLU A 329 -14.31 -17.34 2.88
CA GLU A 329 -13.39 -16.67 1.97
C GLU A 329 -13.74 -16.95 0.50
N GLY A 330 -13.84 -15.89 -0.30
CA GLY A 330 -14.03 -16.01 -1.76
C GLY A 330 -15.45 -16.37 -2.22
N ALA A 331 -16.43 -16.58 -1.32
CA ALA A 331 -17.79 -17.00 -1.69
C ALA A 331 -18.48 -16.08 -2.71
N TYR A 332 -18.25 -14.78 -2.63
CA TYR A 332 -18.72 -13.81 -3.60
C TYR A 332 -18.09 -13.98 -5.00
N TYR A 333 -16.83 -14.39 -5.08
CA TYR A 333 -16.01 -14.30 -6.29
C TYR A 333 -15.93 -15.59 -7.11
N VAL A 334 -16.00 -16.76 -6.48
CA VAL A 334 -15.76 -18.06 -7.15
C VAL A 334 -17.00 -18.61 -7.87
N TRP A 335 -16.78 -19.51 -8.83
CA TRP A 335 -17.83 -20.08 -9.67
C TRP A 335 -17.69 -21.58 -9.86
N THR A 336 -18.79 -22.32 -9.79
CA THR A 336 -18.84 -23.72 -10.21
C THR A 336 -19.36 -23.86 -11.65
N PRO A 337 -19.07 -24.97 -12.34
CA PRO A 337 -19.67 -25.27 -13.65
C PRO A 337 -21.20 -25.19 -13.66
N ALA A 338 -21.85 -25.64 -12.57
CA ALA A 338 -23.30 -25.58 -12.44
C ALA A 338 -23.82 -24.12 -12.43
N GLN A 339 -23.18 -23.23 -11.67
CA GLN A 339 -23.56 -21.82 -11.62
C GLN A 339 -23.39 -21.13 -12.98
N LEU A 340 -22.34 -21.45 -13.73
CA LEU A 340 -22.17 -20.94 -15.10
C LEU A 340 -23.30 -21.41 -16.02
N ARG A 341 -23.69 -22.68 -15.96
CA ARG A 341 -24.81 -23.22 -16.75
C ARG A 341 -26.13 -22.56 -16.41
N ASP A 342 -26.38 -22.28 -15.12
CA ASP A 342 -27.58 -21.60 -14.65
C ASP A 342 -27.67 -20.16 -15.14
N VAL A 343 -26.55 -19.42 -15.16
CA VAL A 343 -26.53 -18.00 -15.57
C VAL A 343 -26.48 -17.82 -17.08
N LEU A 344 -25.67 -18.62 -17.78
CA LEU A 344 -25.35 -18.39 -19.19
C LEU A 344 -26.16 -19.28 -20.15
N GLY A 345 -26.67 -20.42 -19.67
CA GLY A 345 -27.20 -21.49 -20.52
C GLY A 345 -26.11 -22.38 -21.09
N GLY A 346 -26.47 -23.60 -21.51
CA GLY A 346 -25.51 -24.69 -21.76
C GLY A 346 -24.38 -24.37 -22.74
N GLU A 347 -24.67 -23.82 -23.92
CA GLU A 347 -23.63 -23.56 -24.94
C GLU A 347 -22.64 -22.46 -24.51
N ASP A 348 -23.17 -21.33 -24.03
CA ASP A 348 -22.34 -20.23 -23.54
C ASP A 348 -21.57 -20.61 -22.28
N ALA A 349 -22.14 -21.44 -21.40
CA ALA A 349 -21.47 -21.89 -20.19
C ALA A 349 -20.25 -22.75 -20.49
N GLU A 350 -20.35 -23.73 -21.39
CA GLU A 350 -19.21 -24.57 -21.76
C GLU A 350 -18.09 -23.75 -22.44
N ARG A 351 -18.47 -22.72 -23.21
CA ARG A 351 -17.50 -21.79 -23.80
C ARG A 351 -16.88 -20.86 -22.75
N ALA A 352 -17.66 -20.35 -21.80
CA ALA A 352 -17.19 -19.53 -20.69
C ALA A 352 -16.28 -20.31 -19.72
N MET A 353 -16.53 -21.61 -19.51
CA MET A 353 -15.65 -22.48 -18.72
C MET A 353 -14.24 -22.56 -19.32
N ARG A 354 -14.12 -22.69 -20.64
CA ARG A 354 -12.81 -22.66 -21.32
C ARG A 354 -12.16 -21.28 -21.27
N TYR A 355 -12.96 -20.23 -21.50
CA TYR A 355 -12.46 -18.85 -21.45
C TYR A 355 -11.92 -18.46 -20.07
N PHE A 356 -12.64 -18.81 -19.01
CA PHE A 356 -12.30 -18.42 -17.63
C PHE A 356 -11.51 -19.47 -16.83
N GLY A 357 -11.21 -20.63 -17.41
CA GLY A 357 -10.52 -21.72 -16.72
C GLY A 357 -11.34 -22.36 -15.58
N VAL A 358 -12.66 -22.50 -15.75
CA VAL A 358 -13.52 -23.18 -14.77
C VAL A 358 -13.61 -24.67 -15.08
N THR A 359 -13.32 -25.50 -14.08
CA THR A 359 -13.23 -26.96 -14.23
C THR A 359 -14.18 -27.68 -13.27
N GLU A 360 -14.48 -28.96 -13.56
CA GLU A 360 -15.32 -29.79 -12.68
C GLU A 360 -14.61 -30.16 -11.35
N GLU A 361 -13.26 -30.18 -11.34
CA GLU A 361 -12.47 -30.37 -10.11
C GLU A 361 -12.43 -29.10 -9.24
N GLY A 362 -12.56 -27.93 -9.86
CA GLY A 362 -12.33 -26.64 -9.23
C GLY A 362 -10.85 -26.27 -9.18
N THR A 363 -10.57 -24.97 -9.10
CA THR A 363 -9.24 -24.44 -8.71
C THR A 363 -9.23 -23.95 -7.27
N PHE A 364 -10.39 -23.95 -6.62
CA PHE A 364 -10.63 -23.54 -5.24
C PHE A 364 -11.54 -24.56 -4.54
N GLU A 365 -11.81 -24.34 -3.26
CA GLU A 365 -12.55 -25.26 -2.41
C GLU A 365 -13.92 -25.67 -2.98
N LYS A 366 -14.38 -26.87 -2.61
CA LYS A 366 -15.72 -27.41 -2.90
C LYS A 366 -16.07 -27.43 -4.41
N GLY A 367 -15.07 -27.60 -5.28
CA GLY A 367 -15.28 -27.69 -6.74
C GLY A 367 -15.56 -26.35 -7.41
N ALA A 368 -15.29 -25.24 -6.73
CA ALA A 368 -15.36 -23.91 -7.32
C ALA A 368 -14.04 -23.54 -8.01
N SER A 369 -14.10 -22.65 -8.98
CA SER A 369 -12.94 -22.07 -9.64
C SER A 369 -12.90 -20.57 -9.46
N VAL A 370 -11.69 -20.04 -9.28
CA VAL A 370 -11.40 -18.62 -9.45
C VAL A 370 -11.33 -18.34 -10.95
N LEU A 371 -12.03 -17.31 -11.43
CA LEU A 371 -11.98 -16.93 -12.84
C LEU A 371 -10.59 -16.37 -13.16
N GLN A 372 -9.98 -16.90 -14.21
CA GLN A 372 -8.67 -16.50 -14.73
C GLN A 372 -8.75 -16.48 -16.27
N LEU A 373 -7.70 -16.06 -16.95
CA LEU A 373 -7.59 -16.11 -18.41
C LEU A 373 -6.45 -17.08 -18.78
N PRO A 374 -6.73 -18.39 -18.90
CA PRO A 374 -5.71 -19.38 -19.22
C PRO A 374 -5.01 -19.07 -20.55
N ASP A 375 -3.76 -19.48 -20.67
CA ASP A 375 -3.07 -19.44 -21.95
C ASP A 375 -3.73 -20.42 -22.92
N GLY A 376 -4.05 -19.96 -24.14
CA GLY A 376 -4.68 -20.78 -25.16
C GLY A 376 -4.79 -20.08 -26.50
N ASP A 377 -4.88 -20.89 -27.56
CA ASP A 377 -5.00 -20.43 -28.95
C ASP A 377 -6.46 -20.14 -29.36
N GLU A 378 -7.44 -20.44 -28.49
CA GLU A 378 -8.86 -20.19 -28.77
C GLU A 378 -9.13 -18.68 -28.73
N VAL A 379 -9.62 -18.15 -29.84
CA VAL A 379 -10.00 -16.74 -29.97
C VAL A 379 -11.48 -16.60 -29.65
N PHE A 380 -11.81 -15.67 -28.75
CA PHE A 380 -13.18 -15.36 -28.36
C PHE A 380 -13.57 -14.00 -28.93
N GLU A 381 -14.80 -13.86 -29.45
CA GLU A 381 -15.26 -12.57 -29.97
C GLU A 381 -15.49 -11.59 -28.82
N GLY A 382 -15.02 -10.34 -28.98
CA GLY A 382 -15.15 -9.30 -27.95
C GLY A 382 -16.58 -9.07 -27.49
N GLU A 383 -17.54 -8.98 -28.43
CA GLU A 383 -18.97 -8.81 -28.10
C GLU A 383 -19.52 -9.97 -27.25
N TRP A 384 -19.05 -11.19 -27.51
CA TRP A 384 -19.45 -12.36 -26.71
C TRP A 384 -18.83 -12.30 -25.32
N VAL A 385 -17.54 -11.97 -25.20
CA VAL A 385 -16.84 -11.82 -23.92
C VAL A 385 -17.52 -10.77 -23.06
N GLU A 386 -17.81 -9.59 -23.61
CA GLU A 386 -18.54 -8.53 -22.92
C GLU A 386 -19.94 -8.98 -22.47
N GLY A 387 -20.67 -9.69 -23.34
CA GLY A 387 -21.99 -10.24 -23.01
C GLY A 387 -21.95 -11.27 -21.87
N VAL A 388 -20.92 -12.12 -21.81
CA VAL A 388 -20.72 -13.07 -20.72
C VAL A 388 -20.28 -12.36 -19.44
N ARG A 389 -19.28 -11.48 -19.48
CA ARG A 389 -18.81 -10.70 -18.33
C ARG A 389 -19.97 -9.94 -17.69
N ARG A 390 -20.82 -9.30 -18.50
CA ARG A 390 -22.01 -8.57 -18.02
C ARG A 390 -22.99 -9.49 -17.28
N ARG A 391 -23.39 -10.62 -17.89
CA ARG A 391 -24.35 -11.55 -17.27
C ARG A 391 -23.80 -12.17 -15.97
N LEU A 392 -22.53 -12.54 -15.95
CA LEU A 392 -21.88 -13.04 -14.73
C LEU A 392 -21.76 -11.96 -13.65
N SER A 393 -21.47 -10.71 -14.03
CA SER A 393 -21.42 -9.59 -13.10
C SER A 393 -22.80 -9.28 -12.51
N GLU A 394 -23.86 -9.28 -13.33
CA GLU A 394 -25.25 -9.12 -12.90
C GLU A 394 -25.66 -10.22 -11.91
N ALA A 395 -25.30 -11.48 -12.21
CA ALA A 395 -25.57 -12.60 -11.31
C ALA A 395 -24.74 -12.54 -10.02
N ARG A 396 -23.48 -12.07 -10.09
CA ARG A 396 -22.62 -11.89 -8.90
C ARG A 396 -23.16 -10.80 -7.98
N ALA A 397 -23.66 -9.70 -8.53
CA ALA A 397 -24.20 -8.57 -7.76
C ALA A 397 -25.44 -8.94 -6.91
N ALA A 398 -26.08 -10.08 -7.20
CA ALA A 398 -27.19 -10.61 -6.40
C ALA A 398 -26.73 -11.48 -5.20
N ARG A 399 -25.43 -11.78 -5.10
CA ARG A 399 -24.85 -12.52 -3.96
C ARG A 399 -24.57 -11.58 -2.79
N PRO A 400 -24.49 -12.10 -1.55
CA PRO A 400 -23.97 -11.31 -0.42
C PRO A 400 -22.58 -10.77 -0.75
N ALA A 401 -22.43 -9.45 -0.76
CA ALA A 401 -21.16 -8.80 -1.05
C ALA A 401 -20.21 -8.89 0.16
N PRO A 402 -18.89 -8.86 -0.06
CA PRO A 402 -17.94 -8.73 1.03
C PRO A 402 -18.15 -7.42 1.80
N GLY A 403 -17.82 -7.45 3.09
CA GLY A 403 -17.82 -6.23 3.91
C GLY A 403 -16.86 -5.18 3.36
N ARG A 404 -17.18 -3.90 3.54
CA ARG A 404 -16.30 -2.78 3.21
C ARG A 404 -15.82 -2.10 4.49
N ASP A 405 -14.52 -1.94 4.65
CA ASP A 405 -13.96 -1.11 5.71
C ASP A 405 -13.96 0.35 5.24
N ASP A 406 -15.01 1.09 5.60
CA ASP A 406 -15.24 2.49 5.22
C ASP A 406 -14.22 3.49 5.80
N LYS A 407 -13.23 3.03 6.55
CA LYS A 407 -12.16 3.88 7.10
C LYS A 407 -11.35 4.49 5.96
N VAL A 408 -11.22 5.81 5.98
CA VAL A 408 -10.33 6.57 5.10
C VAL A 408 -8.98 6.66 5.80
N VAL A 409 -7.97 5.98 5.26
CA VAL A 409 -6.56 6.07 5.73
C VAL A 409 -5.83 7.11 4.87
N ALA A 410 -5.19 8.10 5.49
CA ALA A 410 -4.60 9.24 4.82
C ALA A 410 -3.54 8.82 3.79
N ALA A 411 -2.54 8.02 4.20
CA ALA A 411 -1.49 7.53 3.29
C ALA A 411 -2.07 6.84 2.04
N TRP A 412 -3.02 5.92 2.24
CA TRP A 412 -3.58 5.11 1.15
C TRP A 412 -4.42 5.96 0.18
N ASN A 413 -5.10 6.98 0.71
CA ASN A 413 -5.79 7.96 -0.12
C ASN A 413 -4.80 8.85 -0.88
N GLY A 414 -3.64 9.20 -0.31
CA GLY A 414 -2.54 9.86 -1.03
C GLY A 414 -2.09 9.08 -2.25
N LEU A 415 -1.86 7.77 -2.10
CA LEU A 415 -1.53 6.85 -3.21
C LEU A 415 -2.66 6.80 -4.26
N ALA A 416 -3.92 6.72 -3.82
CA ALA A 416 -5.08 6.68 -4.72
C ALA A 416 -5.25 8.00 -5.50
N ILE A 417 -5.03 9.15 -4.85
CA ILE A 417 -5.04 10.47 -5.48
C ILE A 417 -4.00 10.52 -6.61
N ALA A 418 -2.76 10.12 -6.34
CA ALA A 418 -1.71 10.10 -7.36
C ALA A 418 -2.09 9.18 -8.54
N ALA A 419 -2.56 7.97 -8.25
CA ALA A 419 -2.95 7.00 -9.27
C ALA A 419 -4.10 7.50 -10.16
N LEU A 420 -5.15 8.07 -9.56
CA LEU A 420 -6.34 8.54 -10.28
C LEU A 420 -6.09 9.84 -11.05
N ALA A 421 -5.32 10.77 -10.49
CA ALA A 421 -4.94 12.00 -11.18
C ALA A 421 -4.16 11.70 -12.46
N GLU A 422 -3.12 10.87 -12.37
CA GLU A 422 -2.29 10.49 -13.51
C GLU A 422 -3.06 9.65 -14.53
N THR A 423 -3.78 8.60 -14.08
CA THR A 423 -4.58 7.74 -14.96
C THR A 423 -5.65 8.56 -15.69
N GLY A 424 -6.31 9.48 -14.98
CA GLY A 424 -7.27 10.42 -15.55
C GLY A 424 -6.66 11.28 -16.64
N ALA A 425 -5.49 11.87 -16.38
CA ALA A 425 -4.79 12.73 -17.33
C ALA A 425 -4.29 11.96 -18.56
N TYR A 426 -3.67 10.80 -18.38
CA TYR A 426 -3.09 10.01 -19.47
C TYR A 426 -4.15 9.53 -20.47
N PHE A 427 -5.28 9.05 -19.95
CA PHE A 427 -6.34 8.46 -20.75
C PHE A 427 -7.48 9.41 -21.10
N GLY A 428 -7.43 10.68 -20.67
CA GLY A 428 -8.48 11.66 -20.96
C GLY A 428 -9.79 11.37 -20.24
N ARG A 429 -9.71 10.96 -18.98
CA ARG A 429 -10.82 10.64 -18.08
C ARG A 429 -10.94 11.69 -16.98
N PRO A 430 -11.59 12.84 -17.24
CA PRO A 430 -11.68 13.94 -16.26
C PRO A 430 -12.42 13.53 -14.99
N ASP A 431 -13.33 12.56 -15.07
CA ASP A 431 -14.05 12.02 -13.92
C ASP A 431 -13.12 11.34 -12.89
N LEU A 432 -11.98 10.78 -13.32
CA LEU A 432 -10.97 10.24 -12.41
C LEU A 432 -10.15 11.35 -11.74
N VAL A 433 -9.85 12.42 -12.48
CA VAL A 433 -9.19 13.61 -11.92
C VAL A 433 -10.09 14.28 -10.89
N ASP A 434 -11.38 14.43 -11.19
CA ASP A 434 -12.38 14.98 -10.26
C ASP A 434 -12.51 14.13 -8.98
N ALA A 435 -12.41 12.80 -9.11
CA ALA A 435 -12.39 11.90 -7.95
C ALA A 435 -11.12 12.08 -7.09
N ALA A 436 -9.95 12.26 -7.73
CA ALA A 436 -8.70 12.54 -7.04
C ALA A 436 -8.74 13.89 -6.30
N VAL A 437 -9.26 14.94 -6.95
CA VAL A 437 -9.45 16.27 -6.34
C VAL A 437 -10.38 16.18 -5.13
N ALA A 438 -11.53 15.49 -5.25
CA ALA A 438 -12.47 15.34 -4.15
C ALA A 438 -11.87 14.60 -2.93
N ALA A 439 -11.02 13.60 -3.18
CA ALA A 439 -10.29 12.92 -2.11
C ALA A 439 -9.23 13.83 -1.48
N GLY A 440 -8.49 14.61 -2.28
CA GLY A 440 -7.55 15.60 -1.78
C GLY A 440 -8.23 16.67 -0.90
N ASP A 441 -9.37 17.20 -1.35
CA ASP A 441 -10.21 18.12 -0.59
C ASP A 441 -10.67 17.53 0.74
N LEU A 442 -11.03 16.24 0.75
CA LEU A 442 -11.41 15.56 1.99
C LEU A 442 -10.24 15.52 2.98
N LEU A 443 -9.04 15.15 2.53
CA LEU A 443 -7.86 15.07 3.39
C LEU A 443 -7.52 16.45 3.98
N VAL A 444 -7.53 17.50 3.16
CA VAL A 444 -7.31 18.88 3.63
C VAL A 444 -8.39 19.31 4.64
N ARG A 445 -9.66 19.02 4.37
CA ARG A 445 -10.78 19.49 5.21
C ARG A 445 -10.92 18.73 6.52
N VAL A 446 -10.66 17.42 6.52
CA VAL A 446 -10.97 16.53 7.63
C VAL A 446 -9.70 16.07 8.35
N HIS A 447 -8.65 15.70 7.63
CA HIS A 447 -7.47 15.11 8.25
C HIS A 447 -6.42 16.14 8.67
N LEU A 448 -6.35 17.29 7.99
CA LEU A 448 -5.32 18.31 8.24
C LEU A 448 -5.79 19.34 9.27
N ASP A 449 -4.99 19.55 10.32
CA ASP A 449 -5.22 20.63 11.27
C ASP A 449 -4.51 21.95 10.87
N ALA A 450 -4.74 23.01 11.65
CA ALA A 450 -4.16 24.33 11.39
C ALA A 450 -2.63 24.41 11.62
N GLN A 451 -1.99 23.34 12.09
CA GLN A 451 -0.55 23.19 12.28
C GLN A 451 0.06 22.19 11.27
N ALA A 452 -0.69 21.85 10.22
CA ALA A 452 -0.34 20.86 9.22
C ALA A 452 -0.08 19.46 9.80
N ARG A 453 -0.71 19.10 10.93
CA ARG A 453 -0.72 17.72 11.42
C ARG A 453 -1.82 16.97 10.70
N ILE A 454 -1.49 15.77 10.23
CA ILE A 454 -2.45 14.84 9.66
C ILE A 454 -2.95 13.91 10.76
N ALA A 455 -4.27 13.72 10.83
CA ALA A 455 -4.87 12.59 11.49
C ALA A 455 -4.86 11.37 10.54
N ARG A 456 -4.50 10.20 11.06
CA ARG A 456 -4.29 9.01 10.24
C ARG A 456 -5.56 8.54 9.55
N THR A 457 -6.65 8.48 10.31
CA THR A 457 -7.90 7.88 9.85
C THR A 457 -9.09 8.81 10.03
N SER A 458 -10.11 8.62 9.19
CA SER A 458 -11.46 9.13 9.43
C SER A 458 -12.50 8.11 8.99
N LYS A 459 -13.73 8.21 9.52
CA LYS A 459 -14.86 7.38 9.12
C LYS A 459 -16.15 8.18 9.29
N ASP A 460 -17.04 8.12 8.30
CA ASP A 460 -18.32 8.86 8.29
C ASP A 460 -18.13 10.38 8.55
N GLY A 461 -17.05 10.94 7.99
CA GLY A 461 -16.66 12.36 8.15
C GLY A 461 -16.11 12.73 9.54
N ARG A 462 -15.86 11.75 10.41
CA ARG A 462 -15.28 11.96 11.74
C ARG A 462 -13.83 11.51 11.79
N VAL A 463 -12.97 12.39 12.26
CA VAL A 463 -11.55 12.14 12.47
C VAL A 463 -11.34 11.10 13.58
N GLY A 464 -10.45 10.14 13.34
CA GLY A 464 -10.02 9.15 14.32
C GLY A 464 -9.08 9.75 15.38
N ALA A 465 -8.81 9.00 16.45
CA ALA A 465 -8.01 9.49 17.57
C ALA A 465 -6.49 9.50 17.30
N ASN A 466 -6.03 8.80 16.27
CA ASN A 466 -4.62 8.52 16.06
C ASN A 466 -3.97 9.56 15.13
N ALA A 467 -2.83 10.09 15.56
CA ALA A 467 -2.01 10.98 14.75
C ALA A 467 -1.42 10.21 13.55
N GLY A 468 -1.23 10.92 12.44
CA GLY A 468 -0.55 10.41 11.25
C GLY A 468 0.90 10.04 11.55
N VAL A 469 1.36 8.98 10.91
CA VAL A 469 2.75 8.52 10.91
C VAL A 469 3.43 8.96 9.61
N LEU A 470 4.73 8.72 9.44
CA LEU A 470 5.52 9.27 8.34
C LEU A 470 4.92 9.02 6.95
N GLU A 471 4.41 7.81 6.70
CA GLU A 471 3.75 7.46 5.42
C GLU A 471 2.53 8.34 5.12
N ASP A 472 1.77 8.75 6.15
CA ASP A 472 0.59 9.61 5.97
C ASP A 472 0.96 11.00 5.45
N TYR A 473 2.12 11.53 5.86
CA TYR A 473 2.61 12.82 5.35
C TYR A 473 3.20 12.66 3.95
N ALA A 474 3.99 11.61 3.74
CA ALA A 474 4.73 11.40 2.52
C ALA A 474 3.82 11.04 1.33
N ASP A 475 2.93 10.07 1.49
CA ASP A 475 2.05 9.62 0.40
C ASP A 475 0.98 10.66 0.06
N VAL A 476 0.50 11.43 1.06
CA VAL A 476 -0.42 12.55 0.80
C VAL A 476 0.29 13.68 0.07
N ALA A 477 1.54 14.00 0.45
CA ALA A 477 2.33 14.98 -0.30
C ALA A 477 2.56 14.54 -1.76
N GLU A 478 2.86 13.26 -2.01
CA GLU A 478 2.96 12.71 -3.37
C GLU A 478 1.64 12.85 -4.15
N GLY A 479 0.50 12.54 -3.52
CA GLY A 479 -0.83 12.75 -4.12
C GLY A 479 -1.09 14.21 -4.49
N PHE A 480 -0.74 15.15 -3.60
CA PHE A 480 -0.87 16.58 -3.88
C PHE A 480 0.10 17.07 -4.96
N LEU A 481 1.32 16.56 -5.02
CA LEU A 481 2.27 16.87 -6.09
C LEU A 481 1.76 16.38 -7.46
N ALA A 482 1.11 15.22 -7.50
CA ALA A 482 0.45 14.70 -8.70
C ALA A 482 -0.74 15.59 -9.11
N LEU A 483 -1.58 16.02 -8.16
CA LEU A 483 -2.66 16.97 -8.41
C LEU A 483 -2.13 18.30 -8.94
N ALA A 484 -1.09 18.87 -8.34
CA ALA A 484 -0.46 20.10 -8.82
C ALA A 484 0.01 19.95 -10.28
N SER A 485 0.63 18.81 -10.60
CA SER A 485 1.11 18.51 -11.95
C SER A 485 -0.04 18.37 -12.96
N VAL A 486 -1.14 17.70 -12.58
CA VAL A 486 -2.26 17.40 -13.50
C VAL A 486 -3.23 18.58 -13.65
N THR A 487 -3.49 19.30 -12.57
CA THR A 487 -4.49 20.39 -12.52
C THR A 487 -3.87 21.77 -12.76
N GLY A 488 -2.55 21.91 -12.59
CA GLY A 488 -1.86 23.20 -12.64
C GLY A 488 -2.20 24.14 -11.49
N GLU A 489 -2.89 23.67 -10.44
CA GLU A 489 -3.30 24.48 -9.29
C GLU A 489 -2.21 24.50 -8.21
N GLY A 490 -1.67 25.68 -7.89
CA GLY A 490 -0.57 25.82 -6.94
C GLY A 490 -0.92 25.50 -5.49
N VAL A 491 -2.21 25.47 -5.14
CA VAL A 491 -2.68 25.15 -3.78
C VAL A 491 -2.24 23.75 -3.33
N TRP A 492 -2.23 22.78 -4.25
CA TRP A 492 -1.78 21.42 -3.93
C TRP A 492 -0.28 21.37 -3.64
N LEU A 493 0.51 22.14 -4.39
CA LEU A 493 1.95 22.28 -4.14
C LEU A 493 2.21 22.93 -2.77
N GLU A 494 1.44 23.93 -2.39
CA GLU A 494 1.54 24.58 -1.08
C GLU A 494 1.24 23.60 0.06
N PHE A 495 0.14 22.83 -0.03
CA PHE A 495 -0.17 21.79 0.96
C PHE A 495 0.90 20.71 1.05
N ALA A 496 1.42 20.24 -0.09
CA ALA A 496 2.53 19.29 -0.11
C ALA A 496 3.76 19.86 0.64
N GLY A 497 4.07 21.13 0.43
CA GLY A 497 5.15 21.83 1.14
C GLY A 497 4.95 21.85 2.65
N PHE A 498 3.74 22.16 3.15
CA PHE A 498 3.46 22.14 4.58
C PHE A 498 3.65 20.76 5.22
N LEU A 499 3.25 19.70 4.53
CA LEU A 499 3.44 18.33 5.01
C LEU A 499 4.92 17.95 5.05
N LEU A 500 5.68 18.29 4.01
CA LEU A 500 7.10 17.96 3.93
C LEU A 500 7.95 18.78 4.91
N ASP A 501 7.62 20.05 5.14
CA ASP A 501 8.23 20.84 6.21
C ASP A 501 7.96 20.20 7.59
N HIS A 502 6.77 19.63 7.79
CA HIS A 502 6.44 18.88 9.00
C HIS A 502 7.27 17.59 9.14
N VAL A 503 7.49 16.86 8.04
CA VAL A 503 8.39 15.70 7.99
C VAL A 503 9.80 16.08 8.45
N LEU A 504 10.37 17.15 7.88
CA LEU A 504 11.70 17.63 8.25
C LEU A 504 11.78 18.08 9.71
N ALA A 505 10.71 18.68 10.24
CA ALA A 505 10.69 19.19 11.60
C ALA A 505 10.47 18.12 12.67
N ARG A 506 9.69 17.07 12.38
CA ARG A 506 9.19 16.12 13.40
C ARG A 506 9.62 14.68 13.19
N PHE A 507 9.90 14.27 11.97
CA PHE A 507 10.20 12.87 11.65
C PHE A 507 11.69 12.65 11.36
N ALA A 508 12.41 13.69 10.94
CA ALA A 508 13.85 13.62 10.74
C ALA A 508 14.65 13.86 12.03
N ASP A 509 15.72 13.09 12.22
CA ASP A 509 16.75 13.37 13.18
C ASP A 509 17.60 14.59 12.73
N PRO A 510 17.75 15.63 13.55
CA PRO A 510 18.47 16.85 13.14
C PRO A 510 19.97 16.65 12.84
N GLU A 511 20.60 15.63 13.44
CA GLU A 511 22.05 15.39 13.29
C GLU A 511 22.36 14.45 12.13
N SER A 512 21.71 13.28 12.11
CA SER A 512 21.94 12.22 11.12
C SER A 512 21.09 12.35 9.87
N GLY A 513 19.94 13.05 9.93
CA GLY A 513 18.93 13.07 8.87
C GLY A 513 18.16 11.76 8.71
N ALA A 514 18.32 10.81 9.64
CA ALA A 514 17.55 9.57 9.66
C ALA A 514 16.07 9.88 9.89
N LEU A 515 15.19 9.18 9.17
CA LEU A 515 13.74 9.33 9.33
C LEU A 515 13.21 8.30 10.33
N TYR A 516 12.15 8.64 11.05
CA TYR A 516 11.44 7.71 11.92
C TYR A 516 9.98 7.63 11.50
N ASP A 517 9.32 6.52 11.81
CA ASP A 517 7.92 6.33 11.39
C ASP A 517 6.96 7.20 12.20
N THR A 518 7.29 7.54 13.44
CA THR A 518 6.45 8.39 14.31
C THR A 518 7.07 9.76 14.54
N ALA A 519 6.25 10.78 14.82
CA ALA A 519 6.73 12.12 15.14
C ALA A 519 7.53 12.15 16.46
N ALA A 520 8.45 13.10 16.62
CA ALA A 520 9.30 13.22 17.81
C ALA A 520 8.52 13.49 19.11
N ASP A 521 7.29 14.00 19.02
CA ASP A 521 6.36 14.23 20.12
C ASP A 521 5.20 13.20 20.17
N ALA A 522 5.33 12.07 19.46
CA ALA A 522 4.37 10.97 19.55
C ALA A 522 4.45 10.24 20.90
N GLU A 523 3.47 9.36 21.14
CA GLU A 523 3.49 8.43 22.28
C GLU A 523 4.80 7.65 22.32
N GLN A 524 5.43 7.56 23.49
CA GLN A 524 6.66 6.80 23.67
C GLN A 524 6.34 5.31 23.84
N LEU A 525 6.68 4.52 22.81
CA LEU A 525 6.71 3.06 22.86
C LEU A 525 8.08 2.57 23.39
N ILE A 526 8.28 1.25 23.46
CA ILE A 526 9.57 0.66 23.90
C ILE A 526 10.77 1.12 23.06
N ARG A 527 10.53 1.52 21.80
CA ARG A 527 11.44 2.28 20.94
C ARG A 527 10.65 3.07 19.92
N ARG A 528 11.26 4.10 19.34
CA ARG A 528 10.69 4.81 18.19
C ARG A 528 10.87 3.95 16.93
N PRO A 529 9.79 3.53 16.26
CA PRO A 529 9.88 2.69 15.06
C PRO A 529 10.59 3.42 13.92
N GLN A 530 11.32 2.63 13.14
CA GLN A 530 12.13 3.08 12.02
C GLN A 530 12.31 1.90 11.06
N ASP A 531 11.28 1.58 10.28
CA ASP A 531 11.35 0.55 9.23
C ASP A 531 11.47 1.20 7.85
N PRO A 532 12.65 1.15 7.20
CA PRO A 532 12.80 1.68 5.85
C PRO A 532 12.36 0.70 4.77
N THR A 533 11.95 -0.52 5.12
CA THR A 533 11.65 -1.56 4.14
C THR A 533 10.25 -1.39 3.56
N ASP A 534 10.17 -1.39 2.23
CA ASP A 534 8.91 -1.45 1.52
C ASP A 534 8.26 -2.82 1.72
N ASN A 535 6.93 -2.83 1.94
CA ASN A 535 6.17 -4.07 2.13
C ASN A 535 5.02 -4.13 1.12
N ALA A 536 3.77 -4.14 1.57
CA ALA A 536 2.61 -4.07 0.67
C ALA A 536 2.41 -2.65 0.11
N ALA A 537 2.96 -1.64 0.79
CA ALA A 537 3.03 -0.24 0.37
C ALA A 537 4.47 0.29 0.60
N PRO A 538 4.83 1.46 0.04
CA PRO A 538 6.11 2.11 0.34
C PRO A 538 6.28 2.32 1.85
N SER A 539 7.50 2.14 2.36
CA SER A 539 7.78 2.59 3.72
C SER A 539 7.63 4.12 3.81
N GLY A 540 7.28 4.63 4.99
CA GLY A 540 7.26 6.08 5.21
C GLY A 540 8.58 6.73 4.82
N TRP A 541 9.70 6.02 5.01
CA TRP A 541 11.03 6.46 4.61
C TRP A 541 11.17 6.61 3.08
N SER A 542 10.84 5.57 2.31
CA SER A 542 10.99 5.59 0.85
C SER A 542 10.01 6.57 0.21
N ALA A 543 8.77 6.63 0.71
CA ALA A 543 7.76 7.60 0.30
C ALA A 543 8.24 9.04 0.54
N ALA A 544 8.78 9.33 1.74
CA ALA A 544 9.27 10.67 2.08
C ALA A 544 10.43 11.07 1.17
N ALA A 545 11.37 10.16 0.90
CA ALA A 545 12.46 10.42 -0.05
C ALA A 545 11.93 10.81 -1.44
N GLY A 546 10.90 10.12 -1.93
CA GLY A 546 10.24 10.41 -3.20
C GLY A 546 9.57 11.78 -3.22
N ALA A 547 8.68 12.04 -2.25
CA ALA A 547 7.94 13.30 -2.18
C ALA A 547 8.87 14.52 -1.98
N LEU A 548 9.91 14.39 -1.14
CA LEU A 548 10.93 15.43 -0.95
C LEU A 548 11.68 15.74 -2.26
N LEU A 549 12.06 14.71 -3.02
CA LEU A 549 12.76 14.87 -4.29
C LEU A 549 11.87 15.55 -5.35
N SER A 550 10.62 15.08 -5.48
CA SER A 550 9.64 15.65 -6.41
C SER A 550 9.31 17.10 -6.05
N TYR A 551 9.08 17.40 -4.78
CA TYR A 551 8.83 18.77 -4.32
C TYR A 551 10.03 19.69 -4.56
N ALA A 552 11.24 19.21 -4.29
CA ALA A 552 12.46 19.98 -4.57
C ALA A 552 12.63 20.27 -6.07
N ALA A 553 12.27 19.33 -6.95
CA ALA A 553 12.30 19.55 -8.39
C ALA A 553 11.23 20.56 -8.85
N GLN A 554 10.04 20.58 -8.22
CA GLN A 554 9.00 21.56 -8.54
C GLN A 554 9.27 22.96 -8.00
N THR A 555 10.00 23.09 -6.90
CA THR A 555 10.19 24.38 -6.20
C THR A 555 11.61 24.94 -6.27
N GLY A 556 12.60 24.12 -6.58
CA GLY A 556 14.03 24.45 -6.44
C GLY A 556 14.51 24.46 -4.99
N SER A 557 13.77 23.84 -4.07
CA SER A 557 14.08 23.87 -2.63
C SER A 557 15.26 22.99 -2.25
N GLU A 558 16.41 23.62 -1.99
CA GLU A 558 17.66 22.94 -1.58
C GLU A 558 17.55 22.14 -0.27
N PRO A 559 16.87 22.61 0.80
CA PRO A 559 16.69 21.81 2.01
C PRO A 559 15.96 20.49 1.76
N HIS A 560 14.93 20.51 0.92
CA HIS A 560 14.16 19.32 0.58
C HIS A 560 14.98 18.37 -0.29
N ARG A 561 15.76 18.89 -1.25
CA ARG A 561 16.69 18.10 -2.05
C ARG A 561 17.74 17.39 -1.19
N THR A 562 18.38 18.14 -0.28
CA THR A 562 19.38 17.59 0.64
C THR A 562 18.76 16.49 1.52
N ALA A 563 17.53 16.69 2.00
CA ALA A 563 16.84 15.68 2.80
C ALA A 563 16.50 14.43 2.00
N ALA A 564 16.05 14.56 0.75
CA ALA A 564 15.79 13.43 -0.14
C ALA A 564 17.06 12.61 -0.41
N GLU A 565 18.17 13.27 -0.74
CA GLU A 565 19.46 12.62 -1.00
C GLU A 565 19.97 11.84 0.23
N ARG A 566 19.82 12.42 1.43
CA ARG A 566 20.15 11.74 2.69
C ARG A 566 19.26 10.55 2.98
N ALA A 567 17.95 10.70 2.79
CA ALA A 567 16.99 9.63 2.99
C ALA A 567 17.27 8.45 2.06
N LEU A 568 17.74 8.70 0.83
CA LEU A 568 18.12 7.65 -0.12
C LEU A 568 19.39 6.87 0.26
N GLY A 569 20.15 7.31 1.28
CA GLY A 569 21.28 6.54 1.82
C GLY A 569 20.91 5.10 2.21
N VAL A 570 19.68 4.89 2.67
CA VAL A 570 19.17 3.54 3.00
C VAL A 570 19.12 2.61 1.79
N VAL A 571 18.84 3.16 0.60
CA VAL A 571 18.79 2.41 -0.66
C VAL A 571 20.19 1.92 -1.06
N ARG A 572 21.24 2.70 -0.74
CA ARG A 572 22.63 2.26 -0.93
C ARG A 572 22.94 0.99 -0.14
N ALA A 573 22.43 0.91 1.09
CA ALA A 573 22.65 -0.23 1.97
C ALA A 573 21.76 -1.44 1.63
N LEU A 574 20.48 -1.21 1.31
CA LEU A 574 19.49 -2.27 1.11
C LEU A 574 19.35 -2.73 -0.34
N GLY A 575 19.54 -1.86 -1.33
CA GLY A 575 19.35 -2.16 -2.75
C GLY A 575 20.07 -3.44 -3.20
N PRO A 576 21.39 -3.58 -2.94
CA PRO A 576 22.13 -4.80 -3.30
C PRO A 576 21.75 -6.06 -2.51
N ARG A 577 21.08 -5.94 -1.36
CA ARG A 577 20.84 -7.05 -0.41
C ARG A 577 19.40 -7.55 -0.43
N ALA A 578 18.45 -6.62 -0.53
CA ALA A 578 17.01 -6.86 -0.41
C ALA A 578 16.22 -5.99 -1.40
N PRO A 579 16.51 -6.04 -2.71
CA PRO A 579 15.92 -5.11 -3.68
C PRO A 579 14.39 -5.18 -3.76
N ARG A 580 13.79 -6.33 -3.41
CA ARG A 580 12.33 -6.51 -3.34
C ARG A 580 11.65 -5.67 -2.26
N PHE A 581 12.38 -5.37 -1.19
CA PHE A 581 11.89 -4.66 0.00
C PHE A 581 12.37 -3.21 0.02
N ILE A 582 12.80 -2.67 -1.11
CA ILE A 582 13.20 -1.27 -1.27
C ILE A 582 12.92 -0.78 -2.70
N GLY A 583 11.88 -1.35 -3.34
CA GLY A 583 11.53 -1.07 -4.73
C GLY A 583 11.16 0.39 -4.98
N HIS A 584 10.42 1.03 -4.07
CA HIS A 584 10.07 2.44 -4.19
C HIS A 584 11.31 3.31 -4.00
N GLY A 585 12.14 2.99 -3.00
CA GLY A 585 13.43 3.66 -2.81
C GLY A 585 14.35 3.54 -4.04
N LEU A 586 14.40 2.38 -4.69
CA LEU A 586 15.15 2.18 -5.94
C LEU A 586 14.55 3.01 -7.09
N ALA A 587 13.22 3.09 -7.22
CA ALA A 587 12.55 3.94 -8.21
C ALA A 587 12.83 5.44 -8.01
N VAL A 588 12.91 5.90 -6.76
CA VAL A 588 13.30 7.28 -6.43
C VAL A 588 14.79 7.51 -6.70
N ALA A 589 15.65 6.52 -6.43
CA ALA A 589 17.07 6.61 -6.79
C ALA A 589 17.31 6.70 -8.30
N GLU A 590 16.53 5.98 -9.12
CA GLU A 590 16.56 6.12 -10.58
C GLU A 590 16.21 7.55 -11.02
N ALA A 591 15.21 8.18 -10.38
CA ALA A 591 14.87 9.58 -10.61
C ALA A 591 16.00 10.54 -10.22
N LEU A 592 16.64 10.33 -9.05
CA LEU A 592 17.77 11.14 -8.62
C LEU A 592 18.95 11.06 -9.60
N LEU A 593 19.29 9.87 -10.09
CA LEU A 593 20.37 9.68 -11.06
C LEU A 593 20.04 10.24 -12.44
N ASP A 594 18.78 10.16 -12.88
CA ASP A 594 18.35 10.91 -14.06
C ASP A 594 18.38 12.41 -13.81
N GLY A 595 18.40 12.89 -12.55
CA GLY A 595 18.31 14.30 -12.21
C GLY A 595 16.94 14.81 -12.65
N PRO A 596 15.92 14.74 -11.76
CA PRO A 596 14.51 14.84 -12.12
C PRO A 596 14.28 15.95 -13.14
N ARG A 597 13.66 15.61 -14.27
CA ARG A 597 13.40 16.59 -15.32
C ARG A 597 12.33 17.56 -14.85
N GLU A 598 12.68 18.83 -14.83
CA GLU A 598 11.82 19.91 -14.38
C GLU A 598 11.13 20.52 -15.61
N VAL A 599 9.88 20.13 -15.87
CA VAL A 599 9.16 20.56 -17.08
C VAL A 599 8.17 21.67 -16.74
N ALA A 600 8.44 22.90 -17.20
CA ALA A 600 7.43 23.96 -17.19
C ALA A 600 6.72 24.06 -18.52
N VAL A 601 5.40 24.06 -18.49
CA VAL A 601 4.53 24.30 -19.64
C VAL A 601 3.80 25.62 -19.44
N VAL A 602 4.23 26.64 -20.18
CA VAL A 602 3.59 27.96 -20.18
C VAL A 602 2.52 27.96 -21.26
N GLY A 603 1.25 27.95 -20.87
CA GLY A 603 0.13 27.82 -21.80
C GLY A 603 -1.17 27.39 -21.13
N GLU A 604 -2.01 26.68 -21.89
CA GLU A 604 -3.27 26.11 -21.41
C GLU A 604 -3.01 24.80 -20.64
N VAL A 605 -3.48 24.74 -19.40
CA VAL A 605 -3.52 23.49 -18.63
C VAL A 605 -4.46 22.52 -19.35
N GLY A 606 -3.94 21.33 -19.65
CA GLY A 606 -4.67 20.29 -20.39
C GLY A 606 -4.50 20.39 -21.91
N GLY A 607 -3.79 21.41 -22.41
CA GLY A 607 -3.41 21.52 -23.81
C GLY A 607 -2.38 20.46 -24.24
N GLU A 608 -2.06 20.42 -25.53
CA GLU A 608 -1.24 19.37 -26.14
C GLU A 608 0.18 19.28 -25.54
N LEU A 609 0.84 20.41 -25.27
CA LEU A 609 2.15 20.43 -24.60
C LEU A 609 2.08 19.92 -23.17
N HIS A 610 1.02 20.26 -22.43
CA HIS A 610 0.85 19.78 -21.07
C HIS A 610 0.68 18.26 -21.06
N ARG A 611 -0.17 17.74 -21.95
CA ARG A 611 -0.38 16.31 -22.12
C ARG A 611 0.91 15.59 -22.52
N ALA A 612 1.68 16.15 -23.45
CA ALA A 612 2.96 15.58 -23.86
C ALA A 612 3.99 15.55 -22.73
N ALA A 613 4.02 16.58 -21.86
CA ALA A 613 4.86 16.60 -20.67
C ALA A 613 4.49 15.46 -19.70
N LEU A 614 3.19 15.31 -19.38
CA LEU A 614 2.70 14.26 -18.48
C LEU A 614 2.96 12.84 -19.01
N LEU A 615 2.89 12.66 -20.33
CA LEU A 615 3.16 11.37 -21.00
C LEU A 615 4.66 11.07 -21.17
N GLY A 616 5.56 11.96 -20.75
CA GLY A 616 6.99 11.68 -20.74
C GLY A 616 7.36 10.50 -19.85
N THR A 617 8.35 9.72 -20.27
CA THR A 617 8.82 8.52 -19.53
C THR A 617 10.07 8.76 -18.68
N ALA A 618 10.59 9.99 -18.67
CA ALA A 618 11.76 10.35 -17.90
C ALA A 618 11.58 10.06 -16.40
N PRO A 619 12.51 9.32 -15.76
CA PRO A 619 12.41 8.97 -14.34
C PRO A 619 12.24 10.20 -13.43
N GLY A 620 11.13 10.22 -12.69
CA GLY A 620 10.82 11.28 -11.73
C GLY A 620 10.66 12.67 -12.33
N ALA A 621 10.37 12.79 -13.63
CA ALA A 621 10.04 14.08 -14.21
C ALA A 621 8.84 14.72 -13.48
N VAL A 622 8.95 16.02 -13.22
CA VAL A 622 7.89 16.82 -12.62
C VAL A 622 7.37 17.82 -13.65
N VAL A 623 6.08 18.11 -13.60
CA VAL A 623 5.42 19.00 -14.55
C VAL A 623 4.74 20.14 -13.79
N ALA A 624 5.03 21.37 -14.18
CA ALA A 624 4.27 22.54 -13.77
C ALA A 624 3.63 23.15 -15.02
N ALA A 625 2.33 23.35 -15.00
CA ALA A 625 1.60 23.92 -16.12
C ALA A 625 0.74 25.10 -15.68
N GLY A 626 0.75 26.18 -16.45
CA GLY A 626 -0.01 27.37 -16.12
C GLY A 626 0.14 28.48 -17.14
N ARG A 627 -0.61 29.57 -16.95
CA ARG A 627 -0.56 30.73 -17.85
C ARG A 627 0.70 31.56 -17.63
N GLU A 628 1.12 32.28 -18.67
CA GLU A 628 2.22 33.24 -18.58
C GLU A 628 1.96 34.26 -17.45
N GLY A 629 2.96 34.45 -16.58
CA GLY A 629 2.84 35.32 -15.40
C GLY A 629 2.01 34.74 -14.25
N GLY A 630 1.55 33.49 -14.34
CA GLY A 630 0.93 32.76 -13.23
C GLY A 630 2.00 32.38 -12.20
N GLY A 631 2.09 33.15 -11.11
CA GLY A 631 3.10 32.98 -10.06
C GLY A 631 2.80 31.90 -9.02
N GLU A 632 1.81 31.03 -9.25
CA GLU A 632 1.39 30.01 -8.28
C GLU A 632 2.37 28.84 -8.18
N LEU A 633 3.10 28.53 -9.26
CA LEU A 633 4.08 27.44 -9.30
C LEU A 633 5.48 28.04 -9.52
N PRO A 634 6.45 27.85 -8.60
CA PRO A 634 7.79 28.40 -8.73
C PRO A 634 8.50 27.99 -10.03
N LEU A 635 8.24 26.78 -10.52
CA LEU A 635 8.80 26.28 -11.77
C LEU A 635 8.35 27.07 -13.00
N LEU A 636 7.26 27.84 -12.95
CA LEU A 636 6.83 28.70 -14.06
C LEU A 636 7.50 30.09 -14.05
N ALA A 637 8.24 30.44 -12.99
CA ALA A 637 8.84 31.75 -12.84
C ALA A 637 9.83 32.06 -13.99
N ASP A 638 9.75 33.28 -14.50
CA ASP A 638 10.61 33.82 -15.57
C ASP A 638 10.62 33.01 -16.88
N ARG A 639 9.54 32.25 -17.15
CA ARG A 639 9.35 31.47 -18.39
C ARG A 639 8.23 32.09 -19.24
N PRO A 640 8.57 32.80 -20.34
CA PRO A 640 7.56 33.44 -21.20
C PRO A 640 6.97 32.48 -22.24
N LEU A 641 6.00 32.97 -23.02
CA LEU A 641 5.61 32.33 -24.28
C LEU A 641 6.74 32.47 -25.33
N VAL A 642 6.80 31.55 -26.30
CA VAL A 642 7.75 31.63 -27.43
C VAL A 642 7.00 32.09 -28.68
N ASP A 643 7.35 33.28 -29.19
CA ASP A 643 6.65 33.93 -30.31
C ASP A 643 5.12 34.04 -30.09
N GLY A 644 4.70 34.23 -28.83
CA GLY A 644 3.29 34.29 -28.43
C GLY A 644 2.57 32.94 -28.44
N ARG A 645 3.29 31.81 -28.56
CA ARG A 645 2.74 30.45 -28.52
C ARG A 645 3.07 29.75 -27.21
N PRO A 646 2.24 28.79 -26.76
CA PRO A 646 2.56 27.92 -25.64
C PRO A 646 3.94 27.29 -25.81
N ALA A 647 4.69 27.21 -24.72
CA ALA A 647 6.06 26.75 -24.73
C ALA A 647 6.35 25.82 -23.54
N ALA A 648 7.15 24.79 -23.77
CA ALA A 648 7.66 23.91 -22.75
C ALA A 648 9.16 24.11 -22.55
N TYR A 649 9.58 24.19 -21.29
CA TYR A 649 10.95 24.35 -20.84
C TYR A 649 11.32 23.08 -20.06
N VAL A 650 12.27 22.32 -20.59
CA VAL A 650 12.80 21.13 -19.92
C VAL A 650 14.11 21.51 -19.28
N CYS A 651 14.15 21.48 -17.95
CA CYS A 651 15.35 21.79 -17.18
C CYS A 651 15.83 20.56 -16.41
N ARG A 652 17.14 20.53 -16.14
CA ARG A 652 17.82 19.51 -15.35
C ARG A 652 18.95 20.17 -14.61
N ASN A 653 18.96 20.06 -13.28
CA ASN A 653 20.01 20.63 -12.42
C ASN A 653 20.28 22.11 -12.75
N PHE A 654 19.23 22.93 -12.71
CA PHE A 654 19.30 24.38 -12.98
C PHE A 654 19.72 24.78 -14.40
N THR A 655 19.81 23.82 -15.34
CA THR A 655 20.11 24.09 -16.76
C THR A 655 18.92 23.71 -17.62
N CYS A 656 18.41 24.66 -18.40
CA CYS A 656 17.29 24.43 -19.30
C CYS A 656 17.74 24.23 -20.75
N ASP A 657 17.04 23.38 -21.47
CA ASP A 657 17.13 23.27 -22.92
C ASP A 657 16.41 24.42 -23.64
N VAL A 658 16.61 24.51 -24.96
CA VAL A 658 15.88 25.46 -25.80
C VAL A 658 14.38 25.16 -25.69
N PRO A 659 13.53 26.16 -25.41
CA PRO A 659 12.11 25.91 -25.24
C PRO A 659 11.47 25.39 -26.53
N VAL A 660 10.56 24.44 -26.38
CA VAL A 660 9.86 23.78 -27.49
C VAL A 660 8.40 24.22 -27.52
N THR A 661 7.85 24.36 -28.73
CA THR A 661 6.44 24.74 -28.96
C THR A 661 5.64 23.62 -29.63
N ASP A 662 6.27 22.46 -29.84
CA ASP A 662 5.74 21.29 -30.53
C ASP A 662 5.73 20.09 -29.56
N PRO A 663 4.57 19.46 -29.32
CA PRO A 663 4.44 18.28 -28.47
C PRO A 663 5.35 17.12 -28.86
N GLU A 664 5.57 16.87 -30.16
CA GLU A 664 6.43 15.77 -30.61
C GLU A 664 7.89 16.02 -30.23
N ARG A 665 8.35 17.26 -30.39
CA ARG A 665 9.69 17.69 -29.96
C ARG A 665 9.87 17.64 -28.45
N LEU A 666 8.82 17.94 -27.68
CA LEU A 666 8.85 17.78 -26.23
C LEU A 666 9.02 16.32 -25.84
N ALA A 667 8.27 15.41 -26.47
CA ALA A 667 8.40 13.97 -26.20
C ALA A 667 9.82 13.46 -26.51
N GLU A 668 10.41 13.85 -27.65
CA GLU A 668 11.80 13.53 -27.99
C GLU A 668 12.80 14.07 -26.94
N ALA A 669 12.59 15.31 -26.50
CA ALA A 669 13.43 15.95 -25.49
C ALA A 669 13.39 15.19 -24.16
N LEU A 670 12.23 14.63 -23.79
CA LEU A 670 12.02 13.88 -22.54
C LEU A 670 12.58 12.45 -22.56
N VAL A 671 12.81 11.85 -23.73
CA VAL A 671 13.42 10.51 -23.85
C VAL A 671 14.94 10.58 -23.99
N SER A 672 15.45 11.65 -24.60
CA SER A 672 16.88 11.80 -24.86
C SER A 672 17.65 11.98 -23.55
N GLY A 673 18.36 10.94 -23.10
CA GLY A 673 19.47 11.10 -22.15
C GLY A 673 20.62 11.79 -22.88
N ARG A 674 21.20 12.84 -22.31
CA ARG A 674 22.46 13.39 -22.83
C ARG A 674 23.63 12.46 -22.52
#